data_AF-A0A934VTS3-F1
#
_entry.id   AF-A0A934VTS3-F1
#
_cell.length_a   1.000
_cell.length_b   1.000
_cell.length_c   1.000
_cell.angle_alpha   90.00
_cell.angle_beta   90.00
_cell.angle_gamma   90.00
#
_symmetry.space_group_name_H-M   'P 1'
#
loop_
_entity.id
_entity.type
_entity.pdbx_description
1 polymer ?
#
loop_
_entity_poly.entity_id
_entity_poly.type
_entity_poly.pdbx_seq_one_letter_code
_entity_poly.pdbx_strand_id
1 'polypeptide(L)'
;MRLLKRVVKWLAGLAVVLVLIIAIGGFLLVRAFVEPDAAAFGTVKDEAAAANLKGEHFRPADEGYFAAMDKGLLLPPATGQDYPAEILEIADLTGLPPEDVRNAAIRGQNAWIVWTGGNDRFWDFAAANTVGSFDLLKTISSHPSQYYSRDNRFRWLGLINEPCFSRPTEPDGDHFGLWLDQRDSGCPDDPFADEAKYAGVAVGARGKTQPVGSYYGEPTGVIGLRLFPNPDFDEAAKESWDPVRYYTDPDYYNDGKLVRPYRVGMSCAFCHVGPNPINPPQNPEAPEWEELTSNPGAQYFWVERIFFWNTRPRSEPGAPAPNEANFLFQLFHTNPPGSLDTSLVSSDYMNNPRTMNAVYEVGARLQIAARLGTEQLQGGEKDNRQLQDFPQTAALADLYDATKGTVASMRVLKDGADSVGALGALNRVYLNIGLFSEEWLLHFRPFLGGQKISPILIADAQKNSAYWQATENMTADMAIFFLVTARADLLADAPGGPDLLDARDPAGVARGKEVFAENCAACHSSRQPAPPAESGVDQGICEGGGAGPHYRECWDRYRTWTLTDDYKAQMRAIVAEPDFTAANYFSTERRVPIDELGTNTCSAIATNGLRGDIWDNFTSDSYKSLPPPGPVTVHHPVSGAASSFQSPGNGRGYLRPASLVSLWSTAPYLLNNSVGYDGYSGSSYSGDQSASCPAADIRDPDMPCVENRLYQFDKSIRQMLWPETRRRDTLTTEPVPGYIYRLSAPACLIVPKGFAPDPIRNNARLLSRVAPWLVSPDGTVRVGPFPKDFPINALVNTKLLPDNDEPEMLTHLLNMAKASPTLLGAVRQLGGRCSPEELADPAVQADAERIVRETGLVDTLVGLSKCPDYVVNKGHEFGADLSDTDKEALISFLMEL
;
A
#
# COMPACT_ATOMS: atom_id res chain seq x y z
N MET A 1 40.72 44.79 38.92
CA MET A 1 39.78 45.08 37.81
C MET A 1 40.27 44.66 36.41
N ARG A 2 41.47 45.03 35.93
CA ARG A 2 41.95 44.63 34.58
C ARG A 2 42.19 43.12 34.42
N LEU A 3 42.70 42.45 35.46
CA LEU A 3 42.91 41.00 35.48
C LEU A 3 41.57 40.24 35.41
N LEU A 4 40.59 40.65 36.23
CA LEU A 4 39.24 40.07 36.24
C LEU A 4 38.54 40.19 34.88
N LYS A 5 38.65 41.35 34.20
CA LYS A 5 38.12 41.52 32.83
C LYS A 5 38.83 40.62 31.80
N ARG A 6 40.12 40.32 31.97
CA ARG A 6 40.85 39.38 31.09
C ARG A 6 40.43 37.94 31.35
N VAL A 7 40.25 37.53 32.61
CA VAL A 7 39.79 36.18 32.98
C VAL A 7 38.36 35.93 32.50
N VAL A 8 37.44 36.89 32.69
CA VAL A 8 36.06 36.78 32.19
C VAL A 8 36.02 36.71 30.66
N LYS A 9 36.83 37.51 29.95
CA LYS A 9 36.94 37.41 28.48
C LYS A 9 37.52 36.07 28.02
N TRP A 10 38.50 35.53 28.75
CA TRP A 10 39.07 34.21 28.47
C TRP A 10 38.06 33.09 28.71
N LEU A 11 37.34 33.10 29.84
CA LEU A 11 36.29 32.13 30.14
C LEU A 11 35.12 32.22 29.16
N ALA A 12 34.72 33.43 28.76
CA ALA A 12 33.71 33.63 27.71
C ALA A 12 34.20 33.12 26.35
N GLY A 13 35.46 33.38 25.98
CA GLY A 13 36.06 32.84 24.76
C GLY A 13 36.15 31.32 24.77
N LEU A 14 36.50 30.71 25.92
CA LEU A 14 36.59 29.26 26.09
C LEU A 14 35.19 28.61 26.06
N ALA A 15 34.19 29.27 26.63
CA ALA A 15 32.79 28.86 26.53
C ALA A 15 32.28 28.92 25.08
N VAL A 16 32.62 29.97 24.33
CA VAL A 16 32.27 30.07 22.89
C VAL A 16 32.95 28.96 22.09
N VAL A 17 34.23 28.69 22.33
CA VAL A 17 34.95 27.58 21.68
C VAL A 17 34.34 26.22 22.04
N LEU A 18 33.97 26.00 23.31
CA LEU A 18 33.32 24.77 23.74
C LEU A 18 31.94 24.59 23.09
N VAL A 19 31.14 25.66 23.03
CA VAL A 19 29.83 25.66 22.33
C VAL A 19 30.02 25.37 20.85
N LEU A 20 31.03 25.95 20.20
CA LEU A 20 31.35 25.66 18.79
C LEU A 20 31.80 24.21 18.59
N ILE A 21 32.63 23.64 19.48
CA ILE A 21 33.04 22.24 19.41
C ILE A 21 31.84 21.31 19.59
N ILE A 22 30.96 21.58 20.56
CA ILE A 22 29.73 20.80 20.78
C ILE A 22 28.79 20.94 19.58
N ALA A 23 28.66 22.13 19.01
CA ALA A 23 27.83 22.36 17.82
C ALA A 23 28.37 21.64 16.58
N ILE A 24 29.68 21.70 16.33
CA ILE A 24 30.35 21.01 15.21
C ILE A 24 30.29 19.49 15.42
N GLY A 25 30.59 19.00 16.62
CA GLY A 25 30.51 17.58 16.95
C GLY A 25 29.07 17.04 16.85
N GLY A 26 28.10 17.80 17.35
CA GLY A 26 26.68 17.50 17.21
C GLY A 26 26.22 17.51 15.76
N PHE A 27 26.67 18.47 14.96
CA PHE A 27 26.39 18.52 13.52
C PHE A 27 26.95 17.30 12.78
N LEU A 28 28.21 16.92 13.05
CA LEU A 28 28.82 15.73 12.42
C LEU A 28 28.11 14.44 12.85
N LEU A 29 27.64 14.34 14.10
CA LEU A 29 26.89 13.20 14.60
C LEU A 29 25.49 13.12 13.98
N VAL A 30 24.78 14.23 13.88
CA VAL A 30 23.49 14.31 13.18
C VAL A 30 23.68 13.95 11.70
N ARG A 31 24.72 14.47 11.05
CA ARG A 31 25.02 14.14 9.66
C ARG A 31 25.29 12.64 9.47
N ALA A 32 26.10 12.04 10.33
CA ALA A 32 26.37 10.59 10.26
C ALA A 32 25.11 9.75 10.56
N PHE A 33 24.16 10.30 11.31
CA PHE A 33 22.87 9.66 11.55
C PHE A 33 21.89 9.83 10.39
N VAL A 34 21.97 10.92 9.63
CA VAL A 34 21.01 11.27 8.57
C VAL A 34 21.48 10.78 7.20
N GLU A 35 22.76 10.87 6.87
CA GLU A 35 23.26 10.49 5.55
C GLU A 35 23.42 8.96 5.45
N PRO A 36 22.97 8.34 4.34
CA PRO A 36 23.24 6.92 4.08
C PRO A 36 24.73 6.66 3.79
N ASP A 37 25.16 5.41 3.93
CA ASP A 37 26.50 4.99 3.50
C ASP A 37 26.55 4.80 1.98
N ALA A 38 26.66 5.92 1.26
CA ALA A 38 26.66 5.92 -0.20
C ALA A 38 27.83 5.15 -0.84
N ALA A 39 28.87 4.80 -0.07
CA ALA A 39 29.97 3.97 -0.57
C ALA A 39 29.57 2.50 -0.74
N ALA A 40 28.50 2.05 -0.09
CA ALA A 40 27.98 0.70 -0.20
C ALA A 40 27.05 0.50 -1.42
N PHE A 41 26.51 1.59 -1.98
CA PHE A 41 25.53 1.52 -3.06
C PHE A 41 26.08 0.83 -4.31
N GLY A 42 25.29 -0.08 -4.90
CA GLY A 42 25.61 -0.82 -6.11
C GLY A 42 26.77 -1.81 -5.96
N THR A 43 27.19 -2.10 -4.72
CA THR A 43 28.30 -3.02 -4.41
C THR A 43 27.85 -4.35 -3.82
N VAL A 44 26.63 -4.42 -3.30
CA VAL A 44 26.08 -5.64 -2.68
C VAL A 44 25.37 -6.51 -3.72
N LYS A 45 25.43 -7.82 -3.53
CA LYS A 45 24.73 -8.82 -4.34
C LYS A 45 23.60 -9.44 -3.52
N ASP A 46 22.53 -9.87 -4.19
CA ASP A 46 21.54 -10.72 -3.52
C ASP A 46 22.10 -12.10 -3.20
N GLU A 47 21.42 -12.84 -2.30
CA GLU A 47 21.83 -14.18 -1.87
C GLU A 47 22.12 -15.14 -3.04
N ALA A 48 21.31 -15.08 -4.10
CA ALA A 48 21.46 -15.92 -5.28
C ALA A 48 22.69 -15.55 -6.12
N ALA A 49 22.92 -14.27 -6.40
CA ALA A 49 24.08 -13.78 -7.13
C ALA A 49 25.38 -13.97 -6.32
N ALA A 50 25.33 -13.91 -4.99
CA ALA A 50 26.43 -14.28 -4.11
C ALA A 50 26.77 -15.78 -4.19
N ALA A 51 25.76 -16.63 -4.43
CA ALA A 51 25.92 -18.05 -4.74
C ALA A 51 26.35 -18.34 -6.19
N ASN A 52 26.67 -17.31 -6.98
CA ASN A 52 27.02 -17.38 -8.40
C ASN A 52 25.88 -17.85 -9.33
N LEU A 53 24.63 -17.71 -8.89
CA LEU A 53 23.47 -17.88 -9.75
C LEU A 53 23.17 -16.59 -10.51
N LYS A 54 22.34 -16.71 -11.55
CA LYS A 54 21.86 -15.62 -12.40
C LYS A 54 20.36 -15.78 -12.65
N GLY A 55 19.73 -14.77 -13.24
CA GLY A 55 18.29 -14.80 -13.54
C GLY A 55 17.83 -16.04 -14.31
N GLU A 56 18.67 -16.62 -15.19
CA GLU A 56 18.31 -17.79 -16.00
C GLU A 56 18.17 -19.09 -15.18
N HIS A 57 18.65 -19.10 -13.93
CA HIS A 57 18.42 -20.20 -12.99
C HIS A 57 16.94 -20.31 -12.60
N PHE A 58 16.27 -19.16 -12.48
CA PHE A 58 14.89 -19.05 -12.01
C PHE A 58 13.94 -19.07 -13.20
N ARG A 59 13.59 -20.28 -13.64
CA ARG A 59 12.65 -20.48 -14.75
C ARG A 59 11.22 -20.14 -14.30
N PRO A 60 10.44 -19.42 -15.13
CA PRO A 60 9.04 -19.18 -14.81
C PRO A 60 8.25 -20.49 -14.83
N ALA A 61 7.41 -20.70 -13.82
CA ALA A 61 6.57 -21.88 -13.66
C ALA A 61 5.43 -21.92 -14.68
N ASP A 62 5.22 -23.06 -15.32
CA ASP A 62 4.29 -23.26 -16.44
C ASP A 62 3.07 -24.13 -16.10
N GLU A 63 2.89 -24.48 -14.83
CA GLU A 63 1.76 -25.28 -14.36
C GLU A 63 0.48 -24.43 -14.27
N GLY A 64 -0.61 -24.91 -14.87
CA GLY A 64 -1.94 -24.32 -14.73
C GLY A 64 -2.61 -24.61 -13.40
N TYR A 65 -1.89 -24.57 -12.28
CA TYR A 65 -2.41 -24.91 -10.94
C TYR A 65 -3.50 -23.93 -10.48
N PHE A 66 -3.35 -22.65 -10.82
CA PHE A 66 -4.32 -21.59 -10.48
C PHE A 66 -5.31 -21.27 -11.62
N ALA A 67 -5.34 -22.09 -12.68
CA ALA A 67 -6.09 -21.76 -13.90
C ALA A 67 -7.61 -21.64 -13.71
N ALA A 68 -8.16 -22.19 -12.62
CA ALA A 68 -9.58 -22.07 -12.25
C ALA A 68 -9.94 -20.69 -11.65
N MET A 69 -8.96 -19.97 -11.08
CA MET A 69 -9.14 -18.58 -10.65
C MET A 69 -9.44 -17.67 -11.85
N ASP A 70 -9.74 -16.40 -11.59
CA ASP A 70 -9.81 -15.36 -12.62
C ASP A 70 -10.82 -15.73 -13.74
N LYS A 71 -12.00 -16.21 -13.31
CA LYS A 71 -13.12 -16.66 -14.16
C LYS A 71 -12.83 -17.94 -14.96
N GLY A 72 -11.79 -18.69 -14.62
CA GLY A 72 -11.42 -19.91 -15.32
C GLY A 72 -10.90 -19.69 -16.74
N LEU A 73 -10.53 -18.46 -17.11
CA LEU A 73 -10.14 -18.09 -18.48
C LEU A 73 -8.89 -18.83 -18.97
N LEU A 74 -8.07 -19.36 -18.06
CA LEU A 74 -6.83 -20.06 -18.38
C LEU A 74 -6.98 -21.59 -18.38
N LEU A 75 -8.18 -22.11 -18.08
CA LEU A 75 -8.48 -23.53 -18.23
C LEU A 75 -8.32 -23.95 -19.70
N PRO A 76 -7.80 -25.16 -19.97
CA PRO A 76 -7.75 -25.67 -21.34
C PRO A 76 -9.17 -25.79 -21.89
N PRO A 77 -9.41 -25.45 -23.17
CA PRO A 77 -10.73 -25.60 -23.77
C PRO A 77 -11.13 -27.08 -23.78
N ALA A 78 -12.42 -27.35 -23.57
CA ALA A 78 -12.94 -28.70 -23.74
C ALA A 78 -12.72 -29.19 -25.19
N THR A 79 -12.60 -30.50 -25.39
CA THR A 79 -12.31 -31.06 -26.73
C THR A 79 -13.35 -30.59 -27.76
N GLY A 80 -12.89 -29.88 -28.79
CA GLY A 80 -13.73 -29.35 -29.87
C GLY A 80 -14.41 -28.01 -29.56
N GLN A 81 -14.09 -27.36 -28.43
CA GLN A 81 -14.46 -25.98 -28.14
C GLN A 81 -13.31 -25.03 -28.50
N ASP A 82 -13.67 -23.80 -28.85
CA ASP A 82 -12.70 -22.72 -29.06
C ASP A 82 -12.17 -22.18 -27.72
N TYR A 83 -11.04 -21.47 -27.76
CA TYR A 83 -10.54 -20.72 -26.61
C TYR A 83 -11.50 -19.58 -26.23
N PRO A 84 -11.50 -19.12 -24.97
CA PRO A 84 -12.20 -17.91 -24.56
C PRO A 84 -11.89 -16.71 -25.47
N ALA A 85 -12.87 -15.83 -25.66
CA ALA A 85 -12.75 -14.67 -26.55
C ALA A 85 -11.58 -13.76 -26.17
N GLU A 86 -11.28 -13.67 -24.88
CA GLU A 86 -10.15 -12.92 -24.32
C GLU A 86 -8.80 -13.47 -24.78
N ILE A 87 -8.65 -14.79 -24.85
CA ILE A 87 -7.43 -15.42 -25.37
C ILE A 87 -7.33 -15.17 -26.87
N LEU A 88 -8.43 -15.30 -27.61
CA LEU A 88 -8.46 -15.06 -29.05
C LEU A 88 -8.13 -13.60 -29.40
N GLU A 89 -8.65 -12.63 -28.63
CA GLU A 89 -8.35 -11.21 -28.78
C GLU A 89 -6.85 -10.94 -28.62
N ILE A 90 -6.22 -11.52 -27.59
CA ILE A 90 -4.78 -11.35 -27.36
C ILE A 90 -3.94 -12.14 -28.38
N ALA A 91 -4.42 -13.29 -28.86
CA ALA A 91 -3.79 -14.03 -29.96
C ALA A 91 -3.76 -13.20 -31.25
N ASP A 92 -4.89 -12.56 -31.59
CA ASP A 92 -4.99 -11.67 -32.74
C ASP A 92 -4.10 -10.43 -32.58
N LEU A 93 -4.05 -9.84 -31.39
CA LEU A 93 -3.21 -8.69 -31.07
C LEU A 93 -1.71 -9.02 -31.18
N THR A 94 -1.29 -10.17 -30.67
CA THR A 94 0.13 -10.56 -30.56
C THR A 94 0.63 -11.33 -31.77
N GLY A 95 -0.27 -11.89 -32.58
CA GLY A 95 0.05 -12.84 -33.65
C GLY A 95 0.52 -14.22 -33.14
N LEU A 96 0.37 -14.49 -31.84
CA LEU A 96 0.73 -15.77 -31.24
C LEU A 96 -0.42 -16.78 -31.39
N PRO A 97 -0.11 -18.08 -31.46
CA PRO A 97 -1.13 -19.12 -31.28
C PRO A 97 -1.90 -18.94 -29.95
N PRO A 98 -3.22 -19.18 -29.90
CA PRO A 98 -4.02 -19.08 -28.67
C PRO A 98 -3.45 -19.86 -27.48
N GLU A 99 -2.89 -21.04 -27.72
CA GLU A 99 -2.25 -21.85 -26.68
C GLU A 99 -0.97 -21.21 -26.14
N ASP A 100 -0.20 -20.51 -26.98
CA ASP A 100 1.01 -19.81 -26.55
C ASP A 100 0.65 -18.58 -25.70
N VAL A 101 -0.44 -17.88 -26.03
CA VAL A 101 -1.02 -16.83 -25.19
C VAL A 101 -1.46 -17.40 -23.84
N ARG A 102 -2.20 -18.51 -23.83
CA ARG A 102 -2.63 -19.19 -22.59
C ARG A 102 -1.43 -19.57 -21.72
N ASN A 103 -0.40 -20.15 -22.32
CA ASN A 103 0.81 -20.57 -21.60
C ASN A 103 1.61 -19.37 -21.07
N ALA A 104 1.69 -18.26 -21.81
CA ALA A 104 2.27 -17.01 -21.30
C ALA A 104 1.45 -16.44 -20.13
N ALA A 105 0.12 -16.43 -20.24
CA ALA A 105 -0.74 -16.01 -19.15
C ALA A 105 -0.61 -16.90 -17.91
N ILE A 106 -0.44 -18.22 -18.05
CA ILE A 106 -0.17 -19.12 -16.92
C ILE A 106 1.15 -18.78 -16.23
N ARG A 107 2.24 -18.56 -16.98
CA ARG A 107 3.52 -18.14 -16.39
C ARG A 107 3.40 -16.80 -15.67
N GLY A 108 2.61 -15.87 -16.23
CA GLY A 108 2.29 -14.59 -15.61
C GLY A 108 1.46 -14.73 -14.34
N GLN A 109 0.44 -15.57 -14.35
CA GLN A 109 -0.40 -15.89 -13.18
C GLN A 109 0.46 -16.50 -12.06
N ASN A 110 1.33 -17.46 -12.38
CA ASN A 110 2.23 -18.07 -11.42
C ASN A 110 3.25 -17.06 -10.85
N ALA A 111 3.80 -16.17 -11.68
CA ALA A 111 4.65 -15.09 -11.18
C ALA A 111 3.86 -14.20 -10.19
N TRP A 112 2.64 -13.80 -10.53
CA TRP A 112 1.80 -13.00 -9.66
C TRP A 112 1.45 -13.69 -8.32
N ILE A 113 1.17 -14.99 -8.36
CA ILE A 113 0.62 -15.73 -7.20
C ILE A 113 1.70 -16.33 -6.29
N VAL A 114 2.82 -16.83 -6.82
CA VAL A 114 3.81 -17.56 -6.01
C VAL A 114 5.24 -17.04 -6.08
N TRP A 115 5.59 -16.16 -7.02
CA TRP A 115 6.96 -15.62 -7.07
C TRP A 115 7.19 -14.60 -5.95
N THR A 116 8.19 -14.86 -5.11
CA THR A 116 8.56 -13.97 -3.99
C THR A 116 9.86 -13.20 -4.22
N GLY A 117 10.67 -13.61 -5.21
CA GLY A 117 11.90 -12.91 -5.59
C GLY A 117 12.92 -12.77 -4.46
N GLY A 118 13.02 -13.77 -3.56
CA GLY A 118 13.96 -13.76 -2.43
C GLY A 118 13.64 -12.74 -1.35
N ASN A 119 12.42 -12.18 -1.33
CA ASN A 119 12.03 -11.19 -0.33
C ASN A 119 11.77 -11.79 1.07
N ASP A 120 11.86 -13.12 1.24
CA ASP A 120 11.80 -13.79 2.54
C ASP A 120 12.88 -13.26 3.49
N ARG A 121 14.03 -12.84 2.95
CA ARG A 121 15.07 -12.11 3.68
C ARG A 121 14.57 -10.79 4.28
N PHE A 122 13.82 -9.99 3.51
CA PHE A 122 13.32 -8.71 4.00
C PHE A 122 12.32 -8.91 5.13
N TRP A 123 11.39 -9.84 4.96
CA TRP A 123 10.36 -10.08 5.97
C TRP A 123 10.93 -10.72 7.24
N ASP A 124 11.97 -11.55 7.14
CA ASP A 124 12.72 -12.04 8.29
C ASP A 124 13.50 -10.92 9.00
N PHE A 125 14.13 -10.01 8.24
CA PHE A 125 14.73 -8.79 8.77
C PHE A 125 13.69 -7.95 9.51
N ALA A 126 12.51 -7.73 8.92
CA ALA A 126 11.43 -6.99 9.56
C ALA A 126 11.03 -7.67 10.87
N ALA A 127 10.76 -8.99 10.88
CA ALA A 127 10.40 -9.74 12.08
C ALA A 127 11.47 -9.67 13.19
N ALA A 128 12.76 -9.76 12.84
CA ALA A 128 13.86 -9.64 13.79
C ALA A 128 13.99 -8.23 14.40
N ASN A 129 13.46 -7.21 13.73
CA ASN A 129 13.60 -5.84 14.18
C ASN A 129 12.30 -5.30 14.82
N THR A 130 11.11 -5.84 14.54
CA THR A 130 9.76 -5.31 14.87
C THR A 130 9.21 -5.61 16.28
N VAL A 131 10.03 -5.64 17.33
CA VAL A 131 9.57 -5.82 18.73
C VAL A 131 8.86 -7.17 18.98
N GLY A 132 9.03 -8.13 18.08
CA GLY A 132 8.21 -9.34 18.01
C GLY A 132 6.71 -9.06 17.97
N SER A 133 6.29 -7.88 17.51
CA SER A 133 4.90 -7.56 17.18
C SER A 133 4.55 -8.05 15.78
N PHE A 134 5.46 -7.87 14.82
CA PHE A 134 5.30 -8.40 13.46
C PHE A 134 6.13 -9.66 13.29
N ASP A 135 5.52 -10.74 12.81
CA ASP A 135 6.21 -11.98 12.45
C ASP A 135 5.33 -12.80 11.51
N LEU A 136 5.66 -12.85 10.21
CA LEU A 136 4.85 -13.60 9.24
C LEU A 136 4.79 -15.09 9.52
N LEU A 137 5.82 -15.68 10.15
CA LEU A 137 5.82 -17.09 10.52
C LEU A 137 4.78 -17.37 11.63
N LYS A 138 4.49 -16.38 12.48
CA LYS A 138 3.34 -16.42 13.39
C LYS A 138 2.04 -16.09 12.69
N THR A 139 2.03 -15.18 11.72
CA THR A 139 0.83 -14.82 10.96
C THR A 139 0.22 -15.98 10.18
N ILE A 140 1.05 -16.89 9.63
CA ILE A 140 0.57 -18.10 8.93
C ILE A 140 0.20 -19.26 9.87
N SER A 141 0.52 -19.14 11.16
CA SER A 141 0.35 -20.22 12.13
C SER A 141 -1.08 -20.32 12.65
N SER A 142 -1.47 -21.54 13.04
CA SER A 142 -2.73 -21.88 13.70
C SER A 142 -2.52 -22.32 15.17
N HIS A 143 -1.46 -21.80 15.82
CA HIS A 143 -1.11 -22.15 17.20
C HIS A 143 -2.23 -21.79 18.20
N PRO A 144 -2.59 -22.66 19.17
CA PRO A 144 -3.73 -22.45 20.09
C PRO A 144 -3.65 -21.20 21.00
N SER A 145 -2.49 -20.56 21.13
CA SER A 145 -2.35 -19.31 21.90
C SER A 145 -2.73 -18.06 21.11
N GLN A 146 -2.88 -18.17 19.79
CA GLN A 146 -3.30 -17.08 18.91
C GLN A 146 -4.82 -16.99 18.87
N TYR A 147 -5.35 -15.79 18.60
CA TYR A 147 -6.80 -15.59 18.50
C TYR A 147 -7.37 -16.10 17.18
N TYR A 148 -6.55 -16.11 16.14
CA TYR A 148 -6.92 -16.65 14.83
C TYR A 148 -6.24 -18.00 14.59
N SER A 149 -6.86 -18.75 13.69
CA SER A 149 -6.34 -19.95 13.05
C SER A 149 -6.90 -19.99 11.63
N ARG A 150 -6.66 -21.06 10.87
CA ARG A 150 -7.34 -21.30 9.59
C ARG A 150 -8.85 -21.07 9.64
N ASP A 151 -9.53 -21.46 10.72
CA ASP A 151 -10.99 -21.49 10.80
C ASP A 151 -11.66 -20.10 10.87
N ASN A 152 -10.90 -19.04 11.14
CA ASN A 152 -11.39 -17.67 11.24
C ASN A 152 -10.40 -16.64 10.67
N ARG A 153 -9.48 -17.08 9.81
CA ARG A 153 -8.35 -16.29 9.31
C ARG A 153 -8.85 -15.16 8.41
N PHE A 154 -9.79 -15.46 7.51
CA PHE A 154 -10.39 -14.45 6.64
C PHE A 154 -11.16 -13.43 7.48
N ARG A 155 -12.01 -13.89 8.39
CA ARG A 155 -12.83 -13.02 9.23
C ARG A 155 -12.00 -12.11 10.13
N TRP A 156 -10.91 -12.63 10.70
CA TRP A 156 -10.09 -11.87 11.63
C TRP A 156 -9.06 -10.99 10.92
N LEU A 157 -8.34 -11.52 9.93
CA LEU A 157 -7.20 -10.85 9.29
C LEU A 157 -7.51 -10.32 7.89
N GLY A 158 -8.51 -10.87 7.20
CA GLY A 158 -8.74 -10.64 5.77
C GLY A 158 -7.85 -11.47 4.84
N LEU A 159 -7.06 -12.41 5.39
CA LEU A 159 -6.17 -13.25 4.59
C LEU A 159 -6.93 -14.41 3.95
N ILE A 160 -6.52 -14.82 2.76
CA ILE A 160 -7.15 -15.89 2.00
C ILE A 160 -6.48 -17.23 2.32
N ASN A 161 -7.29 -18.19 2.76
CA ASN A 161 -6.85 -19.57 2.94
C ASN A 161 -6.64 -20.22 1.57
N GLU A 162 -5.52 -20.91 1.42
CA GLU A 162 -5.28 -21.75 0.24
C GLU A 162 -6.22 -22.97 0.29
N PRO A 163 -6.94 -23.30 -0.81
CA PRO A 163 -7.67 -24.56 -0.93
C PRO A 163 -6.75 -25.77 -0.72
N CYS A 164 -7.31 -26.95 -0.39
CA CYS A 164 -6.54 -28.19 -0.15
C CYS A 164 -5.66 -28.22 1.12
N PHE A 165 -6.00 -27.42 2.12
CA PHE A 165 -5.34 -27.40 3.42
C PHE A 165 -6.34 -27.59 4.57
N SER A 166 -5.85 -28.17 5.65
CA SER A 166 -6.53 -28.35 6.92
C SER A 166 -5.74 -27.70 8.06
N ARG A 167 -6.45 -27.26 9.10
CA ARG A 167 -5.82 -26.74 10.32
C ARG A 167 -4.98 -27.84 11.00
N PRO A 168 -3.77 -27.55 11.51
CA PRO A 168 -3.02 -28.52 12.29
C PRO A 168 -3.76 -28.89 13.60
N THR A 169 -3.63 -30.13 14.01
CA THR A 169 -4.17 -30.65 15.29
C THR A 169 -3.12 -30.78 16.38
N GLU A 170 -1.84 -30.82 15.99
CA GLU A 170 -0.66 -30.97 16.85
C GLU A 170 0.53 -30.21 16.25
N PRO A 171 1.60 -29.91 17.02
CA PRO A 171 2.79 -29.29 16.45
C PRO A 171 3.45 -30.22 15.42
N ASP A 172 3.83 -29.65 14.27
CA ASP A 172 4.40 -30.39 13.15
C ASP A 172 5.87 -30.75 13.42
N GLY A 173 6.15 -32.04 13.62
CA GLY A 173 7.50 -32.55 13.88
C GLY A 173 8.47 -32.39 12.72
N ASP A 174 7.97 -32.39 11.48
CA ASP A 174 8.79 -32.22 10.27
C ASP A 174 9.15 -30.73 10.06
N HIS A 175 8.31 -29.82 10.58
CA HIS A 175 8.54 -28.38 10.56
C HIS A 175 8.92 -27.81 11.94
N PHE A 176 9.81 -28.49 12.66
CA PHE A 176 10.43 -28.00 13.90
C PHE A 176 9.44 -27.63 15.02
N GLY A 177 8.28 -28.28 15.08
CA GLY A 177 7.23 -28.06 16.07
C GLY A 177 6.35 -26.82 15.82
N LEU A 178 6.39 -26.26 14.62
CA LEU A 178 5.51 -25.17 14.21
C LEU A 178 4.07 -25.65 13.99
N TRP A 179 3.11 -24.73 14.01
CA TRP A 179 1.68 -25.03 13.82
C TRP A 179 1.22 -24.52 12.46
N LEU A 180 1.76 -25.09 11.39
CA LEU A 180 1.43 -24.73 10.01
C LEU A 180 0.22 -25.52 9.51
N ASP A 181 -0.60 -24.90 8.66
CA ASP A 181 -1.69 -25.57 7.95
C ASP A 181 -1.13 -26.77 7.16
N GLN A 182 -1.83 -27.90 7.23
CA GLN A 182 -1.40 -29.18 6.67
C GLN A 182 -2.11 -29.45 5.36
N ARG A 183 -1.34 -29.82 4.35
CA ARG A 183 -1.90 -30.12 3.04
C ARG A 183 -2.69 -31.43 3.08
N ASP A 184 -3.88 -31.42 2.50
CA ASP A 184 -4.75 -32.59 2.53
C ASP A 184 -4.18 -33.71 1.65
N SER A 185 -4.10 -34.94 2.19
CA SER A 185 -3.52 -36.09 1.48
C SER A 185 -4.28 -36.51 0.21
N GLY A 186 -5.51 -36.02 0.04
CA GLY A 186 -6.33 -36.23 -1.16
C GLY A 186 -6.00 -35.27 -2.30
N CYS A 187 -5.23 -34.21 -2.05
CA CYS A 187 -4.90 -33.19 -3.04
C CYS A 187 -3.56 -33.50 -3.74
N PRO A 188 -3.45 -33.24 -5.06
CA PRO A 188 -2.19 -33.45 -5.81
C PRO A 188 -1.10 -32.51 -5.30
N ASP A 189 0.15 -32.94 -5.09
CA ASP A 189 1.23 -32.09 -4.55
C ASP A 189 1.30 -30.67 -5.15
N ASP A 190 1.74 -29.69 -4.34
CA ASP A 190 2.00 -28.33 -4.83
C ASP A 190 3.17 -28.39 -5.83
N PRO A 191 2.97 -28.03 -7.11
CA PRO A 191 3.99 -28.22 -8.14
C PRO A 191 5.18 -27.27 -7.96
N PHE A 192 4.98 -26.15 -7.26
CA PHE A 192 6.01 -25.15 -7.04
C PHE A 192 6.98 -25.55 -5.93
N ALA A 193 6.58 -26.44 -5.02
CA ALA A 193 7.45 -27.02 -3.99
C ALA A 193 8.44 -28.08 -4.52
N ASP A 194 8.34 -28.48 -5.80
CA ASP A 194 9.23 -29.46 -6.43
C ASP A 194 10.67 -28.91 -6.54
N GLU A 195 11.55 -29.31 -5.62
CA GLU A 195 12.96 -28.90 -5.61
C GLU A 195 13.79 -29.51 -6.76
N ALA A 196 13.32 -30.57 -7.42
CA ALA A 196 14.00 -31.12 -8.59
C ALA A 196 13.73 -30.28 -9.84
N LYS A 197 12.50 -29.75 -9.98
CA LYS A 197 12.13 -28.83 -11.05
C LYS A 197 12.62 -27.41 -10.77
N TYR A 198 12.51 -26.94 -9.54
CA TYR A 198 12.72 -25.56 -9.10
C TYR A 198 13.80 -25.44 -8.03
N ALA A 199 14.98 -26.01 -8.27
CA ALA A 199 16.08 -26.10 -7.32
C ALA A 199 16.43 -24.74 -6.67
N GLY A 200 16.25 -24.65 -5.35
CA GLY A 200 16.51 -23.44 -4.56
C GLY A 200 17.99 -23.03 -4.50
N VAL A 201 18.26 -22.05 -3.63
CA VAL A 201 19.59 -21.43 -3.52
C VAL A 201 20.35 -22.01 -2.32
N ALA A 202 21.40 -22.78 -2.58
CA ALA A 202 22.24 -23.41 -1.55
C ALA A 202 23.20 -22.38 -0.90
N VAL A 203 22.76 -21.75 0.19
CA VAL A 203 23.53 -20.77 0.98
C VAL A 203 23.39 -21.03 2.48
N GLY A 204 24.45 -20.73 3.24
CA GLY A 204 24.44 -20.88 4.70
C GLY A 204 24.14 -22.32 5.14
N ALA A 205 23.02 -22.50 5.85
CA ALA A 205 22.44 -23.74 6.36
C ALA A 205 21.70 -24.59 5.31
N ARG A 206 21.25 -24.00 4.20
CA ARG A 206 20.54 -24.70 3.11
C ARG A 206 21.45 -25.72 2.45
N GLY A 207 21.06 -26.99 2.47
CA GLY A 207 21.87 -28.13 2.02
C GLY A 207 22.88 -28.65 3.05
N LYS A 208 22.84 -28.14 4.30
CA LYS A 208 23.65 -28.62 5.42
C LYS A 208 22.75 -29.09 6.57
N THR A 209 22.22 -28.15 7.35
CA THR A 209 21.37 -28.43 8.51
C THR A 209 19.89 -28.46 8.15
N GLN A 210 19.54 -27.90 6.99
CA GLN A 210 18.22 -27.83 6.39
C GLN A 210 18.26 -28.24 4.92
N PRO A 211 17.14 -28.66 4.30
CA PRO A 211 17.06 -28.84 2.85
C PRO A 211 17.31 -27.52 2.11
N VAL A 212 17.65 -27.62 0.81
CA VAL A 212 17.74 -26.42 -0.04
C VAL A 212 16.34 -25.92 -0.39
N GLY A 213 15.41 -26.85 -0.67
CA GLY A 213 14.03 -26.55 -1.04
C GLY A 213 13.88 -25.97 -2.45
N SER A 214 12.66 -25.55 -2.77
CA SER A 214 12.34 -24.87 -4.03
C SER A 214 12.57 -23.35 -3.94
N TYR A 215 12.95 -22.70 -5.04
CA TYR A 215 12.98 -21.22 -5.10
C TYR A 215 11.59 -20.56 -5.13
N TYR A 216 10.51 -21.32 -5.31
CA TYR A 216 9.14 -20.85 -5.06
C TYR A 216 8.67 -21.09 -3.62
N GLY A 217 9.47 -21.82 -2.82
CA GLY A 217 9.14 -22.17 -1.45
C GLY A 217 7.99 -23.16 -1.33
N GLU A 218 7.72 -23.61 -0.11
CA GLU A 218 6.60 -24.49 0.21
C GLU A 218 5.32 -23.67 0.46
N PRO A 219 4.13 -24.20 0.13
CA PRO A 219 2.87 -23.55 0.48
C PRO A 219 2.68 -23.46 1.99
N THR A 220 2.12 -22.35 2.48
CA THR A 220 1.87 -22.14 3.92
C THR A 220 0.43 -22.42 4.34
N GLY A 221 -0.46 -22.70 3.37
CA GLY A 221 -1.92 -22.71 3.56
C GLY A 221 -2.57 -21.31 3.53
N VAL A 222 -1.77 -20.25 3.28
CA VAL A 222 -2.23 -18.87 3.07
C VAL A 222 -1.74 -18.39 1.69
N ILE A 223 -2.66 -17.94 0.84
CA ILE A 223 -2.31 -17.52 -0.52
C ILE A 223 -1.36 -16.32 -0.48
N GLY A 224 -0.31 -16.42 -1.30
CA GLY A 224 0.71 -15.38 -1.45
C GLY A 224 1.80 -15.35 -0.39
N LEU A 225 1.78 -16.29 0.58
CA LEU A 225 2.87 -16.49 1.55
C LEU A 225 3.49 -17.87 1.36
N ARG A 226 4.82 -17.91 1.17
CA ARG A 226 5.59 -19.13 0.90
C ARG A 226 6.68 -19.33 1.93
N LEU A 227 6.93 -20.58 2.32
CA LEU A 227 7.89 -20.95 3.36
C LEU A 227 9.24 -21.32 2.74
N PHE A 228 10.33 -20.79 3.29
CA PHE A 228 11.69 -21.05 2.83
C PHE A 228 12.59 -21.45 4.02
N PRO A 229 13.41 -22.51 3.91
CA PRO A 229 14.38 -22.82 4.96
C PRO A 229 15.30 -21.62 5.24
N ASN A 230 15.52 -21.27 6.50
CA ASN A 230 16.34 -20.11 6.84
C ASN A 230 17.84 -20.45 6.69
N PRO A 231 18.60 -19.75 5.83
CA PRO A 231 20.03 -20.02 5.64
C PRO A 231 20.89 -19.68 6.86
N ASP A 232 20.37 -18.95 7.84
CA ASP A 232 21.09 -18.68 9.10
C ASP A 232 20.85 -19.76 10.16
N PHE A 233 19.94 -20.73 9.93
CA PHE A 233 19.56 -21.77 10.91
C PHE A 233 20.59 -22.92 10.95
N ASP A 234 21.80 -22.59 11.39
CA ASP A 234 22.90 -23.54 11.58
C ASP A 234 22.68 -24.49 12.77
N GLU A 235 23.67 -25.33 13.09
CA GLU A 235 23.55 -26.30 14.21
C GLU A 235 23.35 -25.60 15.56
N ALA A 236 23.96 -24.44 15.78
CA ALA A 236 23.81 -23.71 17.04
C ALA A 236 22.40 -23.09 17.14
N ALA A 237 21.90 -22.52 16.05
CA ALA A 237 20.52 -22.05 15.96
C ALA A 237 19.53 -23.19 16.21
N LYS A 238 19.76 -24.36 15.61
CA LYS A 238 18.94 -25.57 15.79
C LYS A 238 18.94 -26.07 17.23
N GLU A 239 20.09 -26.11 17.89
CA GLU A 239 20.18 -26.48 19.32
C GLU A 239 19.48 -25.48 20.24
N SER A 240 19.46 -24.19 19.85
CA SER A 240 18.80 -23.12 20.61
C SER A 240 17.29 -23.04 20.38
N TRP A 241 16.77 -23.70 19.35
CA TRP A 241 15.38 -23.60 18.93
C TRP A 241 14.42 -24.29 19.91
N ASP A 242 13.48 -23.51 20.44
CA ASP A 242 12.36 -23.98 21.25
C ASP A 242 11.03 -23.49 20.64
N PRO A 243 10.25 -24.38 20.00
CA PRO A 243 9.01 -23.99 19.35
C PRO A 243 7.91 -23.59 20.34
N VAL A 244 7.93 -24.08 21.57
CA VAL A 244 6.93 -23.72 22.58
C VAL A 244 7.20 -22.30 23.07
N ARG A 245 8.46 -21.99 23.39
CA ARG A 245 8.86 -20.64 23.82
C ARG A 245 8.71 -19.62 22.71
N TYR A 246 8.88 -20.01 21.45
CA TYR A 246 8.61 -19.13 20.31
C TYR A 246 7.20 -18.52 20.34
N TYR A 247 6.17 -19.28 20.75
CA TYR A 247 4.80 -18.77 20.85
C TYR A 247 4.42 -18.21 22.22
N THR A 248 5.12 -18.60 23.29
CA THR A 248 4.63 -18.39 24.68
C THR A 248 5.54 -17.53 25.55
N ASP A 249 6.79 -17.29 25.16
CA ASP A 249 7.79 -16.60 25.97
C ASP A 249 8.31 -15.32 25.27
N PRO A 250 7.84 -14.13 25.69
CA PRO A 250 8.30 -12.86 25.13
C PRO A 250 9.79 -12.61 25.24
N ASP A 251 10.48 -13.12 26.27
CA ASP A 251 11.92 -12.93 26.41
C ASP A 251 12.70 -13.77 25.38
N TYR A 252 12.10 -14.86 24.89
CA TYR A 252 12.66 -15.70 23.86
C TYR A 252 12.37 -15.15 22.46
N TYR A 253 11.11 -14.91 22.11
CA TYR A 253 10.76 -14.52 20.73
C TYR A 253 11.07 -13.06 20.39
N ASN A 254 11.32 -12.21 21.38
CA ASN A 254 11.81 -10.84 21.16
C ASN A 254 13.35 -10.75 21.19
N ASP A 255 14.06 -11.87 21.35
CA ASP A 255 15.52 -11.86 21.22
C ASP A 255 15.89 -11.63 19.76
N GLY A 256 16.54 -10.49 19.47
CA GLY A 256 17.02 -10.15 18.13
C GLY A 256 18.12 -11.09 17.60
N LYS A 257 18.58 -12.06 18.41
CA LYS A 257 19.49 -13.13 17.99
C LYS A 257 18.77 -14.45 17.71
N LEU A 258 17.46 -14.54 17.95
CA LEU A 258 16.69 -15.73 17.62
C LEU A 258 16.71 -15.94 16.10
N VAL A 259 17.23 -17.08 15.68
CA VAL A 259 17.14 -17.53 14.29
C VAL A 259 15.99 -18.52 14.19
N ARG A 260 14.97 -18.17 13.40
CA ARG A 260 13.82 -19.05 13.10
C ARG A 260 14.24 -20.13 12.10
N PRO A 261 13.65 -21.34 12.15
CA PRO A 261 13.95 -22.42 11.20
C PRO A 261 13.60 -22.06 9.74
N TYR A 262 12.61 -21.19 9.55
CA TYR A 262 12.13 -20.75 8.24
C TYR A 262 12.00 -19.24 8.16
N ARG A 263 12.09 -18.73 6.93
CA ARG A 263 11.69 -17.38 6.52
C ARG A 263 10.39 -17.50 5.70
N VAL A 264 9.56 -16.45 5.74
CA VAL A 264 8.32 -16.38 4.95
C VAL A 264 8.48 -15.33 3.86
N GLY A 265 8.38 -15.75 2.60
CA GLY A 265 8.34 -14.87 1.44
C GLY A 265 6.92 -14.47 1.07
N MET A 266 6.78 -13.32 0.43
CA MET A 266 5.51 -12.72 0.04
C MET A 266 5.46 -12.55 -1.48
N SER A 267 4.37 -12.94 -2.13
CA SER A 267 4.11 -12.62 -3.54
C SER A 267 3.09 -11.48 -3.67
N CYS A 268 2.82 -11.01 -4.89
CA CYS A 268 1.80 -10.00 -5.15
C CYS A 268 0.39 -10.46 -4.73
N ALA A 269 0.10 -11.76 -4.79
CA ALA A 269 -1.20 -12.31 -4.41
C ALA A 269 -1.57 -12.05 -2.95
N PHE A 270 -0.61 -11.86 -2.04
CA PHE A 270 -0.92 -11.49 -0.66
C PHE A 270 -1.81 -10.24 -0.60
N CYS A 271 -1.51 -9.22 -1.41
CA CYS A 271 -2.30 -7.98 -1.43
C CYS A 271 -3.38 -7.94 -2.52
N HIS A 272 -3.31 -8.83 -3.51
CA HIS A 272 -4.09 -8.72 -4.74
C HIS A 272 -5.10 -9.84 -5.00
N VAL A 273 -4.99 -10.98 -4.32
CA VAL A 273 -6.00 -12.05 -4.42
C VAL A 273 -7.07 -11.82 -3.36
N GLY A 274 -8.34 -11.98 -3.77
CA GLY A 274 -9.49 -11.90 -2.89
C GLY A 274 -10.67 -12.72 -3.40
N PRO A 275 -11.79 -12.72 -2.65
CA PRO A 275 -13.02 -13.39 -3.05
C PRO A 275 -13.56 -12.84 -4.37
N ASN A 276 -13.92 -13.72 -5.30
CA ASN A 276 -14.47 -13.37 -6.61
C ASN A 276 -15.86 -12.73 -6.46
N PRO A 277 -16.07 -11.46 -6.88
CA PRO A 277 -17.37 -10.81 -6.75
C PRO A 277 -18.50 -11.53 -7.50
N ILE A 278 -18.21 -12.14 -8.65
CA ILE A 278 -19.22 -12.81 -9.50
C ILE A 278 -19.36 -14.30 -9.16
N ASN A 279 -18.47 -14.84 -8.33
CA ASN A 279 -18.57 -16.19 -7.79
C ASN A 279 -18.07 -16.20 -6.33
N PRO A 280 -18.76 -15.51 -5.41
CA PRO A 280 -18.25 -15.35 -4.05
C PRO A 280 -18.26 -16.68 -3.30
N PRO A 281 -17.28 -16.91 -2.41
CA PRO A 281 -17.16 -18.17 -1.72
C PRO A 281 -18.35 -18.45 -0.83
N GLN A 282 -18.86 -19.68 -0.87
CA GLN A 282 -19.93 -20.11 0.06
C GLN A 282 -19.47 -20.01 1.51
N ASN A 283 -18.20 -20.33 1.77
CA ASN A 283 -17.52 -20.14 3.04
C ASN A 283 -16.19 -19.42 2.80
N PRO A 284 -16.06 -18.13 3.15
CA PRO A 284 -14.82 -17.38 2.97
C PRO A 284 -13.59 -17.97 3.72
N GLU A 285 -13.80 -18.81 4.73
CA GLU A 285 -12.73 -19.51 5.45
C GLU A 285 -12.30 -20.81 4.77
N ALA A 286 -13.07 -21.31 3.80
CA ALA A 286 -12.75 -22.50 3.03
C ALA A 286 -13.13 -22.30 1.55
N PRO A 287 -12.48 -21.35 0.84
CA PRO A 287 -12.79 -21.07 -0.55
C PRO A 287 -12.32 -22.20 -1.48
N GLU A 288 -12.93 -22.27 -2.66
CA GLU A 288 -12.44 -23.03 -3.82
C GLU A 288 -11.67 -22.11 -4.79
N TRP A 289 -10.89 -22.68 -5.73
CA TRP A 289 -10.04 -21.88 -6.61
C TRP A 289 -10.85 -20.95 -7.54
N GLU A 290 -11.98 -21.43 -8.06
CA GLU A 290 -12.92 -20.66 -8.90
C GLU A 290 -13.64 -19.52 -8.16
N GLU A 291 -13.61 -19.54 -6.82
CA GLU A 291 -14.21 -18.52 -5.96
C GLU A 291 -13.22 -17.38 -5.65
N LEU A 292 -12.02 -17.40 -6.25
CA LEU A 292 -10.94 -16.44 -6.04
C LEU A 292 -10.53 -15.72 -7.33
N THR A 293 -10.04 -14.49 -7.19
CA THR A 293 -9.66 -13.62 -8.31
C THR A 293 -8.51 -12.68 -7.92
N SER A 294 -7.72 -12.28 -8.91
CA SER A 294 -6.57 -11.39 -8.77
C SER A 294 -6.89 -9.90 -9.02
N ASN A 295 -8.13 -9.59 -9.45
CA ASN A 295 -8.50 -8.29 -9.98
C ASN A 295 -8.90 -7.23 -8.93
N PRO A 296 -9.87 -7.47 -8.01
CA PRO A 296 -10.39 -6.44 -7.09
C PRO A 296 -9.40 -6.03 -5.99
N GLY A 297 -8.38 -6.85 -5.72
CA GLY A 297 -7.46 -6.69 -4.61
C GLY A 297 -8.00 -7.25 -3.28
N ALA A 298 -7.16 -7.24 -2.25
CA ALA A 298 -7.52 -7.75 -0.91
C ALA A 298 -8.35 -6.72 -0.12
N GLN A 299 -9.64 -6.60 -0.45
CA GLN A 299 -10.57 -5.59 0.07
C GLN A 299 -10.89 -5.74 1.57
N TYR A 300 -10.61 -6.90 2.16
CA TYR A 300 -10.98 -7.25 3.53
C TYR A 300 -9.80 -7.23 4.51
N PHE A 301 -8.65 -6.72 4.10
CA PHE A 301 -7.42 -6.71 4.90
C PHE A 301 -7.54 -5.88 6.18
N TRP A 302 -7.23 -6.51 7.31
CA TRP A 302 -7.06 -5.88 8.61
C TRP A 302 -5.58 -5.72 8.94
N VAL A 303 -4.99 -4.67 8.38
CA VAL A 303 -3.54 -4.40 8.42
C VAL A 303 -2.98 -4.40 9.83
N GLU A 304 -3.71 -3.85 10.80
CA GLU A 304 -3.28 -3.79 12.19
C GLU A 304 -3.18 -5.17 12.83
N ARG A 305 -4.00 -6.13 12.40
CA ARG A 305 -4.04 -7.51 12.91
C ARG A 305 -3.05 -8.40 12.18
N ILE A 306 -2.78 -8.11 10.91
CA ILE A 306 -1.75 -8.77 10.10
C ILE A 306 -0.35 -8.38 10.61
N PHE A 307 -0.10 -7.07 10.81
CA PHE A 307 1.21 -6.59 11.26
C PHE A 307 1.44 -6.74 12.78
N PHE A 308 0.41 -7.07 13.56
CA PHE A 308 0.53 -7.43 14.97
C PHE A 308 -0.06 -8.83 15.22
N TRP A 309 0.78 -9.88 15.21
CA TRP A 309 0.32 -11.27 15.26
C TRP A 309 -0.40 -11.64 16.57
N ASN A 310 -0.12 -10.94 17.67
CA ASN A 310 -0.66 -11.20 19.00
C ASN A 310 -1.80 -10.25 19.38
N THR A 311 -2.72 -10.01 18.44
CA THR A 311 -3.94 -9.22 18.64
C THR A 311 -5.13 -10.11 19.02
N ARG A 312 -6.11 -9.52 19.72
CA ARG A 312 -7.38 -10.17 20.08
C ARG A 312 -8.44 -9.11 20.40
N PRO A 313 -9.73 -9.47 20.47
CA PRO A 313 -10.76 -8.57 20.94
C PRO A 313 -10.52 -8.04 22.35
N ARG A 314 -11.09 -6.87 22.65
CA ARG A 314 -11.22 -6.38 24.02
C ARG A 314 -12.03 -7.38 24.83
N SER A 315 -11.51 -7.78 25.99
CA SER A 315 -12.23 -8.69 26.89
C SER A 315 -13.48 -8.04 27.48
N GLU A 316 -13.43 -6.73 27.75
CA GLU A 316 -14.53 -5.93 28.29
C GLU A 316 -14.50 -4.49 27.73
N PRO A 317 -15.63 -3.78 27.67
CA PRO A 317 -15.67 -2.38 27.25
C PRO A 317 -14.74 -1.49 28.10
N GLY A 318 -13.86 -0.72 27.44
CA GLY A 318 -12.98 0.25 28.09
C GLY A 318 -11.61 -0.29 28.55
N ALA A 319 -11.40 -1.61 28.50
CA ALA A 319 -10.08 -2.20 28.70
C ALA A 319 -9.34 -2.31 27.34
N PRO A 320 -8.10 -1.80 27.21
CA PRO A 320 -7.32 -1.97 25.98
C PRO A 320 -7.03 -3.44 25.69
N ALA A 321 -7.18 -3.87 24.44
CA ALA A 321 -6.69 -5.17 24.00
C ALA A 321 -5.14 -5.18 23.90
N PRO A 322 -4.50 -6.37 23.85
CA PRO A 322 -3.07 -6.48 23.57
C PRO A 322 -2.65 -5.64 22.36
N ASN A 323 -1.54 -4.91 22.51
CA ASN A 323 -1.00 -3.94 21.55
C ASN A 323 -1.84 -2.68 21.29
N GLU A 324 -3.08 -2.52 21.77
CA GLU A 324 -3.84 -1.26 21.58
C GLU A 324 -3.13 -0.05 22.21
N ALA A 325 -2.30 -0.27 23.22
CA ALA A 325 -1.42 0.71 23.84
C ALA A 325 -0.21 1.12 22.97
N ASN A 326 0.06 0.42 21.87
CA ASN A 326 1.15 0.73 20.95
C ASN A 326 0.68 1.73 19.89
N PHE A 327 1.38 2.86 19.77
CA PHE A 327 1.05 3.89 18.79
C PHE A 327 1.11 3.39 17.33
N LEU A 328 2.04 2.48 17.00
CA LEU A 328 2.11 1.89 15.65
C LEU A 328 0.91 0.97 15.37
N PHE A 329 0.43 0.25 16.38
CA PHE A 329 -0.83 -0.49 16.25
C PHE A 329 -1.99 0.49 16.00
N GLN A 330 -2.07 1.56 16.78
CA GLN A 330 -3.12 2.59 16.61
C GLN A 330 -3.06 3.26 15.23
N LEU A 331 -1.87 3.42 14.64
CA LEU A 331 -1.69 3.92 13.28
C LEU A 331 -2.46 3.09 12.27
N PHE A 332 -2.16 1.80 12.21
CA PHE A 332 -2.87 0.89 11.31
C PHE A 332 -4.34 0.74 11.70
N HIS A 333 -4.65 0.72 13.00
CA HIS A 333 -6.01 0.62 13.51
C HIS A 333 -6.85 1.86 13.19
N THR A 334 -6.30 2.97 12.70
CA THR A 334 -7.14 4.07 12.19
C THR A 334 -7.50 3.91 10.72
N ASN A 335 -6.80 3.06 9.98
CA ASN A 335 -7.04 2.81 8.57
C ASN A 335 -8.32 1.97 8.40
N PRO A 336 -9.22 2.31 7.45
CA PRO A 336 -10.33 1.44 7.10
C PRO A 336 -9.83 0.10 6.51
N PRO A 337 -10.58 -1.00 6.68
CA PRO A 337 -10.23 -2.30 6.12
C PRO A 337 -9.98 -2.23 4.60
N GLY A 338 -9.03 -3.05 4.12
CA GLY A 338 -8.60 -3.05 2.72
C GLY A 338 -7.73 -1.86 2.31
N SER A 339 -7.33 -0.99 3.26
CA SER A 339 -6.43 0.13 3.01
C SER A 339 -5.14 0.06 3.83
N LEU A 340 -4.02 0.37 3.18
CA LEU A 340 -2.67 0.30 3.74
C LEU A 340 -1.84 1.49 3.28
N ASP A 341 -1.05 2.06 4.18
CA ASP A 341 0.06 2.94 3.80
C ASP A 341 1.35 2.14 3.65
N THR A 342 1.70 1.84 2.40
CA THR A 342 2.94 1.13 2.07
C THR A 342 4.18 2.02 2.18
N SER A 343 4.01 3.34 2.18
CA SER A 343 5.11 4.29 2.35
C SER A 343 5.70 4.24 3.75
N LEU A 344 4.99 3.70 4.75
CA LEU A 344 5.52 3.52 6.10
C LEU A 344 6.85 2.76 6.12
N VAL A 345 7.06 1.81 5.20
CA VAL A 345 8.34 1.10 5.11
C VAL A 345 9.43 2.07 4.69
N SER A 346 9.30 2.73 3.53
CA SER A 346 10.19 3.80 3.07
C SER A 346 9.62 5.18 3.42
N SER A 347 9.60 5.49 4.73
CA SER A 347 8.81 6.59 5.30
C SER A 347 9.10 7.94 4.64
N ASP A 348 8.06 8.54 4.05
CA ASP A 348 8.07 9.89 3.52
C ASP A 348 7.52 10.93 4.53
N TYR A 349 7.33 10.54 5.79
CA TYR A 349 6.70 11.35 6.85
C TYR A 349 5.27 11.79 6.54
N MET A 350 4.48 10.94 5.89
CA MET A 350 3.04 11.11 5.75
C MET A 350 2.33 9.80 6.04
N ASN A 351 1.17 9.86 6.67
CA ASN A 351 0.24 8.74 6.75
C ASN A 351 -0.89 8.93 5.72
N ASN A 352 -0.90 8.11 4.69
CA ASN A 352 -1.85 8.21 3.58
C ASN A 352 -2.37 6.83 3.12
N PRO A 353 -3.06 6.06 3.98
CA PRO A 353 -3.50 4.71 3.65
C PRO A 353 -4.30 4.69 2.36
N ARG A 354 -4.03 3.71 1.49
CA ARG A 354 -4.70 3.56 0.19
C ARG A 354 -5.27 2.17 0.02
N THR A 355 -6.38 2.08 -0.70
CA THR A 355 -6.93 0.81 -1.16
C THR A 355 -5.93 0.11 -2.07
N MET A 356 -5.87 -1.22 -1.94
CA MET A 356 -5.19 -2.05 -2.94
C MET A 356 -5.77 -1.71 -4.32
N ASN A 357 -4.89 -1.52 -5.31
CA ASN A 357 -5.35 -1.14 -6.65
C ASN A 357 -6.07 -2.32 -7.30
N ALA A 358 -7.34 -2.12 -7.63
CA ALA A 358 -8.03 -3.01 -8.55
C ALA A 358 -7.39 -2.93 -9.94
N VAL A 359 -7.21 -4.09 -10.57
CA VAL A 359 -6.65 -4.24 -11.92
C VAL A 359 -7.77 -4.74 -12.83
N TYR A 360 -8.31 -3.83 -13.64
CA TYR A 360 -9.39 -4.11 -14.60
C TYR A 360 -9.09 -3.47 -15.94
N GLU A 361 -9.67 -4.05 -16.99
CA GLU A 361 -9.69 -3.61 -18.37
C GLU A 361 -8.31 -3.12 -18.88
N VAL A 362 -7.27 -3.92 -18.64
CA VAL A 362 -5.89 -3.53 -18.99
C VAL A 362 -5.74 -3.25 -20.48
N GLY A 363 -6.43 -3.99 -21.35
CA GLY A 363 -6.48 -3.71 -22.78
C GLY A 363 -7.02 -2.32 -23.11
N ALA A 364 -8.21 -1.98 -22.60
CA ALA A 364 -8.80 -0.64 -22.77
C ALA A 364 -7.90 0.45 -22.18
N ARG A 365 -7.28 0.18 -21.03
CA ARG A 365 -6.36 1.11 -20.37
C ARG A 365 -5.10 1.39 -21.19
N LEU A 366 -4.51 0.39 -21.84
CA LEU A 366 -3.39 0.58 -22.76
C LEU A 366 -3.76 1.43 -23.98
N GLN A 367 -4.98 1.26 -24.51
CA GLN A 367 -5.48 2.10 -25.61
C GLN A 367 -5.65 3.57 -25.19
N ILE A 368 -5.98 3.83 -23.92
CA ILE A 368 -5.98 5.20 -23.37
C ILE A 368 -4.55 5.70 -23.23
N ALA A 369 -3.66 4.90 -22.64
CA ALA A 369 -2.26 5.27 -22.44
C ALA A 369 -1.56 5.66 -23.75
N ALA A 370 -1.80 4.90 -24.82
CA ALA A 370 -1.27 5.19 -26.15
C ALA A 370 -1.72 6.55 -26.71
N ARG A 371 -2.88 7.06 -26.27
CA ARG A 371 -3.46 8.32 -26.74
C ARG A 371 -3.21 9.51 -25.81
N LEU A 372 -3.28 9.30 -24.49
CA LEU A 372 -3.36 10.37 -23.47
C LEU A 372 -2.32 10.22 -22.34
N GLY A 373 -1.48 9.18 -22.41
CA GLY A 373 -0.54 8.79 -21.36
C GLY A 373 0.92 8.89 -21.78
N THR A 374 1.27 9.75 -22.73
CA THR A 374 2.66 9.89 -23.18
C THR A 374 3.51 10.54 -22.08
N GLU A 375 4.64 9.93 -21.76
CA GLU A 375 5.58 10.36 -20.72
C GLU A 375 7.01 10.43 -21.31
N GLN A 376 7.79 11.43 -20.91
CA GLN A 376 9.20 11.57 -21.28
C GLN A 376 10.09 10.93 -20.22
N LEU A 377 10.95 10.01 -20.64
CA LEU A 377 11.95 9.35 -19.79
C LEU A 377 13.33 9.97 -19.93
N GLN A 378 14.09 10.04 -18.83
CA GLN A 378 15.48 10.49 -18.77
C GLN A 378 16.33 9.65 -17.79
N GLY A 379 17.66 9.66 -17.99
CA GLY A 379 18.58 8.98 -17.06
C GLY A 379 18.26 7.50 -16.83
N GLY A 380 18.30 7.06 -15.57
CA GLY A 380 18.03 5.67 -15.17
C GLY A 380 16.58 5.23 -15.33
N GLU A 381 15.64 6.15 -15.59
CA GLU A 381 14.26 5.79 -15.96
C GLU A 381 14.23 4.97 -17.27
N LYS A 382 15.21 5.17 -18.16
CA LYS A 382 15.36 4.44 -19.42
C LYS A 382 15.90 3.03 -19.25
N ASP A 383 16.36 2.66 -18.05
CA ASP A 383 16.89 1.32 -17.78
C ASP A 383 15.76 0.29 -17.57
N ASN A 384 14.51 0.74 -17.43
CA ASN A 384 13.34 -0.14 -17.40
C ASN A 384 13.19 -0.87 -18.74
N ARG A 385 13.16 -2.20 -18.69
CA ARG A 385 12.72 -3.02 -19.81
C ARG A 385 11.30 -2.66 -20.25
N GLN A 386 11.06 -2.73 -21.55
CA GLN A 386 9.79 -2.33 -22.18
C GLN A 386 9.18 -3.50 -22.97
N LEU A 387 7.91 -3.37 -23.35
CA LEU A 387 7.13 -4.45 -23.99
C LEU A 387 7.79 -5.01 -25.26
N GLN A 388 8.50 -4.17 -26.04
CA GLN A 388 9.20 -4.62 -27.25
C GLN A 388 10.45 -5.46 -26.99
N ASP A 389 10.96 -5.48 -25.75
CA ASP A 389 12.17 -6.24 -25.41
C ASP A 389 11.89 -7.75 -25.30
N PHE A 390 10.61 -8.16 -25.36
CA PHE A 390 10.16 -9.53 -25.16
C PHE A 390 9.30 -10.03 -26.34
N PRO A 391 9.54 -11.24 -26.86
CA PRO A 391 8.83 -11.76 -28.04
C PRO A 391 7.31 -11.79 -27.91
N GLN A 392 6.79 -12.18 -26.74
CA GLN A 392 5.36 -12.35 -26.51
C GLN A 392 4.58 -11.03 -26.48
N THR A 393 5.25 -9.91 -26.23
CA THR A 393 4.66 -8.56 -26.19
C THR A 393 5.20 -7.65 -27.30
N ALA A 394 5.97 -8.18 -28.25
CA ALA A 394 6.62 -7.41 -29.31
C ALA A 394 5.63 -6.65 -30.20
N ALA A 395 4.39 -7.14 -30.34
CA ALA A 395 3.32 -6.46 -31.07
C ALA A 395 2.91 -5.11 -30.47
N LEU A 396 3.27 -4.85 -29.21
CA LEU A 396 2.98 -3.61 -28.49
C LEU A 396 4.14 -2.61 -28.52
N ALA A 397 5.08 -2.75 -29.46
CA ALA A 397 6.29 -1.93 -29.53
C ALA A 397 6.02 -0.43 -29.72
N ASP A 398 4.89 -0.05 -30.32
CA ASP A 398 4.52 1.36 -30.54
C ASP A 398 4.26 2.13 -29.24
N LEU A 399 4.18 1.45 -28.09
CA LEU A 399 4.03 2.08 -26.77
C LEU A 399 5.34 2.66 -26.22
N TYR A 400 6.47 2.47 -26.90
CA TYR A 400 7.76 3.03 -26.51
C TYR A 400 8.61 3.43 -27.72
N ASP A 401 9.12 4.67 -27.72
CA ASP A 401 10.08 5.16 -28.70
C ASP A 401 11.43 5.40 -27.99
N ALA A 402 12.36 4.47 -28.17
CA ALA A 402 13.71 4.56 -27.58
C ALA A 402 14.50 5.80 -28.04
N THR A 403 14.27 6.26 -29.28
CA THR A 403 15.01 7.37 -29.88
C THR A 403 14.59 8.69 -29.26
N LYS A 404 13.29 8.85 -29.01
CA LYS A 404 12.72 10.02 -28.31
C LYS A 404 12.78 9.87 -26.79
N GLY A 405 12.87 8.65 -26.29
CA GLY A 405 12.72 8.34 -24.87
C GLY A 405 11.29 8.56 -24.37
N THR A 406 10.28 8.39 -25.23
CA THR A 406 8.87 8.55 -24.86
C THR A 406 8.21 7.20 -24.64
N VAL A 407 7.35 7.10 -23.63
CA VAL A 407 6.63 5.87 -23.29
C VAL A 407 5.14 6.16 -23.06
N ALA A 408 4.27 5.23 -23.43
CA ALA A 408 2.87 5.24 -23.02
C ALA A 408 2.74 4.62 -21.63
N SER A 409 2.23 5.40 -20.66
CA SER A 409 2.00 4.94 -19.30
C SER A 409 0.51 4.82 -18.99
N MET A 410 0.15 3.69 -18.37
CA MET A 410 -1.17 3.46 -17.77
C MET A 410 -1.37 4.20 -16.45
N ARG A 411 -0.30 4.72 -15.81
CA ARG A 411 -0.37 5.46 -14.54
C ARG A 411 -1.15 4.68 -13.45
N VAL A 412 -0.79 3.43 -13.15
CA VAL A 412 -1.53 2.51 -12.26
C VAL A 412 -1.71 3.06 -10.85
N LEU A 413 -0.68 3.67 -10.27
CA LEU A 413 -0.75 4.27 -8.94
C LEU A 413 -1.78 5.39 -8.88
N LYS A 414 -2.31 5.66 -7.67
CA LYS A 414 -3.38 6.66 -7.51
C LYS A 414 -2.93 8.07 -7.91
N ASP A 415 -1.66 8.41 -7.76
CA ASP A 415 -1.04 9.66 -8.22
C ASP A 415 -0.45 9.57 -9.64
N GLY A 416 -0.46 8.37 -10.24
CA GLY A 416 0.09 8.10 -11.56
C GLY A 416 1.60 8.23 -11.64
N ALA A 417 2.32 7.97 -10.53
CA ALA A 417 3.77 8.13 -10.48
C ALA A 417 4.51 7.03 -11.27
N ASP A 418 3.96 5.82 -11.39
CA ASP A 418 4.48 4.70 -12.20
C ASP A 418 4.40 4.97 -13.70
N SER A 419 5.21 5.93 -14.14
CA SER A 419 5.12 6.61 -15.43
C SER A 419 6.19 6.17 -16.42
N VAL A 420 6.83 5.02 -16.18
CA VAL A 420 7.95 4.47 -16.95
C VAL A 420 7.56 3.32 -17.91
N GLY A 421 6.25 3.15 -18.15
CA GLY A 421 5.70 2.07 -18.97
C GLY A 421 5.16 0.89 -18.14
N ALA A 422 4.44 -0.02 -18.81
CA ALA A 422 3.70 -1.11 -18.16
C ALA A 422 4.60 -2.08 -17.39
N LEU A 423 5.73 -2.51 -17.99
CA LEU A 423 6.63 -3.47 -17.34
C LEU A 423 7.37 -2.85 -16.15
N GLY A 424 7.81 -1.60 -16.24
CA GLY A 424 8.42 -0.89 -15.11
C GLY A 424 7.46 -0.74 -13.92
N ALA A 425 6.18 -0.46 -14.20
CA ALA A 425 5.14 -0.42 -13.17
C ALA A 425 4.94 -1.77 -12.46
N LEU A 426 4.91 -2.87 -13.22
CA LEU A 426 4.79 -4.23 -12.67
C LEU A 426 6.04 -4.64 -11.87
N ASN A 427 7.23 -4.38 -12.38
CA ASN A 427 8.50 -4.71 -11.71
C ASN A 427 8.64 -4.02 -10.35
N ARG A 428 8.21 -2.75 -10.25
CA ARG A 428 8.30 -1.96 -9.01
C ARG A 428 7.54 -2.63 -7.85
N VAL A 429 6.44 -3.34 -8.12
CA VAL A 429 5.64 -3.99 -7.07
C VAL A 429 6.49 -4.97 -6.26
N TYR A 430 7.40 -5.71 -6.90
CA TYR A 430 8.29 -6.66 -6.23
C TYR A 430 9.31 -5.96 -5.32
N LEU A 431 9.86 -4.81 -5.73
CA LEU A 431 10.72 -4.01 -4.86
C LEU A 431 9.95 -3.48 -3.64
N ASN A 432 8.70 -3.06 -3.81
CA ASN A 432 7.86 -2.57 -2.70
C ASN A 432 7.64 -3.65 -1.62
N ILE A 433 7.66 -4.93 -1.99
CA ILE A 433 7.52 -6.06 -1.05
C ILE A 433 8.87 -6.68 -0.64
N GLY A 434 10.00 -6.02 -0.95
CA GLY A 434 11.31 -6.36 -0.40
C GLY A 434 12.24 -7.18 -1.30
N LEU A 435 11.96 -7.30 -2.60
CA LEU A 435 12.92 -7.87 -3.56
C LEU A 435 14.24 -7.09 -3.51
N PHE A 436 15.36 -7.82 -3.55
CA PHE A 436 16.73 -7.26 -3.46
C PHE A 436 16.96 -6.34 -2.25
N SER A 437 16.43 -6.77 -1.11
CA SER A 437 16.52 -6.03 0.16
C SER A 437 17.93 -5.74 0.66
N GLU A 438 18.94 -6.45 0.14
CA GLU A 438 20.36 -6.23 0.41
C GLU A 438 20.79 -4.82 0.03
N GLU A 439 20.41 -4.36 -1.16
CA GLU A 439 20.69 -3.00 -1.65
C GLU A 439 19.65 -2.02 -1.11
N TRP A 440 18.37 -2.40 -1.17
CA TRP A 440 17.26 -1.54 -0.78
C TRP A 440 17.41 -0.91 0.62
N LEU A 441 17.81 -1.71 1.61
CA LEU A 441 17.98 -1.29 3.00
C LEU A 441 19.16 -0.34 3.22
N LEU A 442 20.02 -0.12 2.21
CA LEU A 442 21.09 0.89 2.28
C LEU A 442 20.55 2.30 2.06
N HIS A 443 19.43 2.44 1.34
CA HIS A 443 18.95 3.72 0.83
C HIS A 443 18.07 4.52 1.80
N PHE A 444 17.54 3.89 2.85
CA PHE A 444 16.67 4.52 3.86
C PHE A 444 16.65 3.67 5.15
N ARG A 445 16.02 4.19 6.21
CA ARG A 445 15.75 3.41 7.43
C ARG A 445 14.29 2.97 7.49
N PRO A 446 14.01 1.66 7.45
CA PRO A 446 12.63 1.19 7.43
C PRO A 446 11.90 1.50 8.74
N PHE A 447 10.59 1.79 8.64
CA PHE A 447 9.63 2.03 9.73
C PHE A 447 9.85 3.29 10.60
N LEU A 448 11.09 3.66 10.91
CA LEU A 448 11.43 4.81 11.77
C LEU A 448 11.79 6.08 10.98
N GLY A 449 12.27 5.93 9.75
CA GLY A 449 12.86 7.02 8.98
C GLY A 449 14.10 7.63 9.66
N GLY A 450 14.33 8.92 9.44
CA GLY A 450 15.41 9.68 10.07
C GLY A 450 16.77 9.50 9.39
N GLN A 451 16.78 8.83 8.24
CA GLN A 451 17.86 8.81 7.26
C GLN A 451 17.33 9.43 5.97
N LYS A 452 18.17 10.19 5.27
CA LYS A 452 17.87 10.76 3.97
C LYS A 452 17.70 9.64 2.94
N ILE A 453 16.60 9.69 2.19
CA ILE A 453 16.28 8.72 1.15
C ILE A 453 17.17 8.97 -0.07
N SER A 454 17.57 7.89 -0.74
CA SER A 454 18.29 7.92 -2.02
C SER A 454 17.67 6.93 -3.02
N PRO A 455 17.92 7.08 -4.34
CA PRO A 455 17.33 6.22 -5.35
C PRO A 455 17.90 4.79 -5.34
N ILE A 456 17.04 3.82 -5.61
CA ILE A 456 17.46 2.47 -6.04
C ILE A 456 17.71 2.52 -7.54
N LEU A 457 18.94 2.22 -7.98
CA LEU A 457 19.26 2.22 -9.39
C LEU A 457 18.90 0.89 -10.06
N ILE A 458 18.19 0.92 -11.19
CA ILE A 458 17.80 -0.29 -11.93
C ILE A 458 19.06 -0.97 -12.48
N ALA A 459 20.03 -0.17 -12.95
CA ALA A 459 21.33 -0.68 -13.38
C ALA A 459 22.06 -1.50 -12.29
N ASP A 460 21.94 -1.11 -11.01
CA ASP A 460 22.54 -1.86 -9.91
C ASP A 460 21.81 -3.17 -9.65
N ALA A 461 20.47 -3.16 -9.72
CA ALA A 461 19.65 -4.36 -9.62
C ALA A 461 19.94 -5.35 -10.76
N GLN A 462 19.99 -4.87 -12.01
CA GLN A 462 20.34 -5.67 -13.20
C GLN A 462 21.74 -6.28 -13.09
N LYS A 463 22.69 -5.55 -12.50
CA LYS A 463 24.07 -6.00 -12.34
C LYS A 463 24.24 -7.01 -11.21
N ASN A 464 23.58 -6.79 -10.07
CA ASN A 464 23.93 -7.44 -8.81
C ASN A 464 22.85 -8.38 -8.24
N SER A 465 21.64 -8.39 -8.79
CA SER A 465 20.54 -9.23 -8.31
C SER A 465 20.08 -10.24 -9.36
N ALA A 466 20.27 -11.53 -9.06
CA ALA A 466 19.73 -12.61 -9.88
C ALA A 466 18.20 -12.70 -9.76
N TYR A 467 17.64 -12.36 -8.59
CA TYR A 467 16.19 -12.30 -8.39
C TYR A 467 15.53 -11.17 -9.21
N TRP A 468 16.14 -9.98 -9.28
CA TRP A 468 15.66 -8.90 -10.14
C TRP A 468 15.67 -9.30 -11.62
N GLN A 469 16.76 -9.90 -12.11
CA GLN A 469 16.86 -10.39 -13.49
C GLN A 469 15.75 -11.40 -13.81
N ALA A 470 15.46 -12.31 -12.89
CA ALA A 470 14.37 -13.28 -13.04
C ALA A 470 13.00 -12.60 -13.08
N THR A 471 12.74 -11.65 -12.17
CA THR A 471 11.51 -10.87 -12.15
C THR A 471 11.31 -10.13 -13.47
N GLU A 472 12.31 -9.38 -13.97
CA GLU A 472 12.20 -8.67 -15.25
C GLU A 472 11.85 -9.61 -16.41
N ASN A 473 12.40 -10.84 -16.41
CA ASN A 473 12.12 -11.83 -17.44
C ASN A 473 10.69 -12.40 -17.38
N MET A 474 10.07 -12.42 -16.20
CA MET A 474 8.69 -12.90 -16.00
C MET A 474 7.64 -11.83 -16.32
N THR A 475 8.02 -10.56 -16.38
CA THR A 475 7.06 -9.43 -16.42
C THR A 475 6.30 -9.30 -17.71
N ALA A 476 6.87 -9.71 -18.84
CA ALA A 476 6.11 -9.76 -20.10
C ALA A 476 5.00 -10.83 -20.06
N ASP A 477 5.24 -11.97 -19.42
CA ASP A 477 4.21 -12.99 -19.20
C ASP A 477 3.12 -12.48 -18.23
N MET A 478 3.50 -11.74 -17.17
CA MET A 478 2.53 -11.05 -16.29
C MET A 478 1.67 -10.02 -17.03
N ALA A 479 2.24 -9.31 -18.01
CA ALA A 479 1.47 -8.40 -18.85
C ALA A 479 0.44 -9.15 -19.71
N ILE A 480 0.81 -10.31 -20.29
CA ILE A 480 -0.13 -11.18 -21.02
C ILE A 480 -1.24 -11.71 -20.09
N PHE A 481 -0.89 -12.13 -18.87
CA PHE A 481 -1.87 -12.54 -17.87
C PHE A 481 -2.94 -11.48 -17.67
N PHE A 482 -2.56 -10.24 -17.32
CA PHE A 482 -3.54 -9.19 -17.10
C PHE A 482 -4.28 -8.75 -18.36
N LEU A 483 -3.65 -8.83 -19.54
CA LEU A 483 -4.32 -8.57 -20.81
C LEU A 483 -5.48 -9.55 -21.07
N VAL A 484 -5.36 -10.79 -20.60
CA VAL A 484 -6.40 -11.82 -20.70
C VAL A 484 -7.40 -11.72 -19.54
N THR A 485 -6.92 -11.63 -18.29
CA THR A 485 -7.76 -11.92 -17.11
C THR A 485 -8.30 -10.70 -16.38
N ALA A 486 -7.71 -9.51 -16.57
CA ALA A 486 -8.17 -8.28 -15.92
C ALA A 486 -9.43 -7.74 -16.62
N ARG A 487 -10.56 -8.44 -16.49
CA ARG A 487 -11.86 -8.10 -17.06
C ARG A 487 -12.83 -7.68 -15.96
N ALA A 488 -13.74 -6.77 -16.27
CA ALA A 488 -14.76 -6.27 -15.36
C ALA A 488 -15.58 -7.40 -14.71
N ASP A 489 -15.74 -7.35 -13.39
CA ASP A 489 -16.68 -8.16 -12.63
C ASP A 489 -18.05 -7.46 -12.63
N LEU A 490 -18.89 -7.82 -13.60
CA LEU A 490 -20.20 -7.19 -13.79
C LEU A 490 -21.23 -7.78 -12.82
N LEU A 491 -22.11 -6.94 -12.27
CA LEU A 491 -23.20 -7.43 -11.43
C LEU A 491 -24.08 -8.43 -12.19
N ALA A 492 -24.23 -8.27 -13.50
CA ALA A 492 -25.00 -9.19 -14.35
C ALA A 492 -24.48 -10.64 -14.31
N ASP A 493 -23.20 -10.84 -14.00
CA ASP A 493 -22.57 -12.16 -13.95
C ASP A 493 -22.63 -12.77 -12.53
N ALA A 494 -23.05 -12.00 -11.52
CA ALA A 494 -23.13 -12.46 -10.14
C ALA A 494 -24.45 -13.21 -9.85
N PRO A 495 -24.48 -14.13 -8.85
CA PRO A 495 -25.71 -14.79 -8.41
C PRO A 495 -26.81 -13.79 -8.04
N GLY A 496 -27.99 -13.91 -8.66
CA GLY A 496 -29.13 -12.99 -8.47
C GLY A 496 -28.97 -11.61 -9.09
N GLY A 497 -27.82 -11.33 -9.70
CA GLY A 497 -27.50 -10.07 -10.36
C GLY A 497 -28.44 -9.67 -11.50
N PRO A 498 -28.75 -10.56 -12.46
CA PRO A 498 -29.71 -10.27 -13.52
C PRO A 498 -31.08 -9.81 -13.00
N ASP A 499 -31.63 -10.50 -11.99
CA ASP A 499 -32.92 -10.15 -11.40
C ASP A 499 -32.90 -8.76 -10.72
N LEU A 500 -31.77 -8.41 -10.08
CA LEU A 500 -31.56 -7.09 -9.48
C LEU A 500 -31.48 -5.99 -10.54
N LEU A 501 -30.79 -6.26 -11.64
CA LEU A 501 -30.66 -5.30 -12.75
C LEU A 501 -31.99 -5.09 -13.47
N ASP A 502 -32.77 -6.15 -13.67
CA ASP A 502 -34.09 -6.14 -14.33
C ASP A 502 -35.18 -5.48 -13.48
N ALA A 503 -35.03 -5.47 -12.15
CA ALA A 503 -36.00 -4.86 -11.22
C ALA A 503 -35.99 -3.31 -11.25
N ARG A 504 -34.99 -2.68 -11.88
CA ARG A 504 -34.85 -1.22 -11.94
C ARG A 504 -35.75 -0.63 -13.03
N ASP A 505 -36.17 0.62 -12.84
CA ASP A 505 -36.92 1.36 -13.85
C ASP A 505 -36.02 1.69 -15.07
N PRO A 506 -36.34 1.20 -16.29
CA PRO A 506 -35.55 1.49 -17.49
C PRO A 506 -35.48 2.98 -17.81
N ALA A 507 -36.53 3.76 -17.50
CA ALA A 507 -36.51 5.21 -17.69
C ALA A 507 -35.53 5.88 -16.70
N GLY A 508 -35.47 5.38 -15.47
CA GLY A 508 -34.48 5.78 -14.47
C GLY A 508 -33.04 5.48 -14.90
N VAL A 509 -32.77 4.29 -15.44
CA VAL A 509 -31.44 3.93 -15.97
C VAL A 509 -31.05 4.84 -17.15
N ALA A 510 -31.97 5.06 -18.10
CA ALA A 510 -31.72 5.96 -19.24
C ALA A 510 -31.43 7.39 -18.77
N ARG A 511 -32.17 7.89 -17.78
CA ARG A 511 -31.91 9.19 -17.15
C ARG A 511 -30.55 9.19 -16.44
N GLY A 512 -30.19 8.12 -15.75
CA GLY A 512 -28.90 7.95 -15.08
C GLY A 512 -27.72 8.07 -16.04
N LYS A 513 -27.84 7.48 -17.25
CA LYS A 513 -26.84 7.63 -18.33
C LYS A 513 -26.65 9.08 -18.74
N GLU A 514 -27.72 9.84 -18.92
CA GLU A 514 -27.63 11.27 -19.24
C GLU A 514 -26.97 12.07 -18.13
N VAL A 515 -27.38 11.84 -16.87
CA VAL A 515 -26.80 12.50 -15.70
C VAL A 515 -25.30 12.18 -15.60
N PHE A 516 -24.92 10.93 -15.84
CA PHE A 516 -23.53 10.50 -15.88
C PHE A 516 -22.75 11.21 -16.99
N ALA A 517 -23.29 11.31 -18.21
CA ALA A 517 -22.65 12.00 -19.33
C ALA A 517 -22.35 13.48 -19.01
N GLU A 518 -23.28 14.14 -18.33
CA GLU A 518 -23.20 15.58 -18.05
C GLU A 518 -22.29 15.92 -16.86
N ASN A 519 -22.16 15.02 -15.88
CA ASN A 519 -21.57 15.34 -14.58
C ASN A 519 -20.34 14.48 -14.22
N CYS A 520 -20.24 13.25 -14.74
CA CYS A 520 -19.25 12.26 -14.30
C CYS A 520 -18.28 11.84 -15.41
N ALA A 521 -18.78 11.70 -16.65
CA ALA A 521 -18.06 11.10 -17.75
C ALA A 521 -16.75 11.81 -18.12
N ALA A 522 -16.64 13.13 -17.89
CA ALA A 522 -15.41 13.89 -18.13
C ALA A 522 -14.20 13.40 -17.32
N CYS A 523 -14.41 12.72 -16.21
CA CYS A 523 -13.32 12.07 -15.45
C CYS A 523 -13.42 10.55 -15.50
N HIS A 524 -14.65 10.01 -15.56
CA HIS A 524 -14.94 8.59 -15.35
C HIS A 524 -15.40 7.85 -16.61
N SER A 525 -15.00 8.27 -17.82
CA SER A 525 -15.25 7.50 -19.04
C SER A 525 -14.02 7.52 -19.94
N SER A 526 -13.56 6.35 -20.39
CA SER A 526 -12.50 6.28 -21.41
C SER A 526 -13.04 6.46 -22.83
N ARG A 527 -14.35 6.25 -23.02
CA ARG A 527 -15.07 6.63 -24.23
C ARG A 527 -15.42 8.12 -24.13
N GLN A 528 -14.70 8.94 -24.88
CA GLN A 528 -14.79 10.40 -24.90
C GLN A 528 -15.11 10.89 -26.31
N PRO A 529 -15.84 12.01 -26.48
CA PRO A 529 -15.90 12.70 -27.76
C PRO A 529 -14.50 13.11 -28.24
N ALA A 530 -14.33 13.29 -29.56
CA ALA A 530 -13.10 13.87 -30.08
C ALA A 530 -13.11 15.39 -29.82
N PRO A 531 -12.09 15.95 -29.16
CA PRO A 531 -12.04 17.40 -28.96
C PRO A 531 -11.92 18.14 -30.29
N PRO A 532 -12.65 19.24 -30.49
CA PRO A 532 -12.50 20.05 -31.69
C PRO A 532 -11.15 20.78 -31.65
N ALA A 533 -10.49 20.94 -32.80
CA ALA A 533 -9.10 21.46 -32.86
C ALA A 533 -8.96 22.86 -32.24
N GLU A 534 -9.98 23.71 -32.36
CA GLU A 534 -10.04 25.05 -31.79
C GLU A 534 -10.07 25.08 -30.26
N SER A 535 -10.45 23.99 -29.60
CA SER A 535 -10.36 23.87 -28.14
C SER A 535 -8.91 23.83 -27.65
N GLY A 536 -7.97 23.48 -28.53
CA GLY A 536 -6.57 23.27 -28.19
C GLY A 536 -6.33 22.08 -27.25
N VAL A 537 -7.37 21.26 -27.01
CA VAL A 537 -7.27 19.99 -26.28
C VAL A 537 -6.56 18.99 -27.16
N ASP A 538 -5.55 18.34 -26.60
CA ASP A 538 -4.70 17.36 -27.29
C ASP A 538 -4.00 17.90 -28.55
N GLN A 539 -3.78 19.23 -28.62
CA GLN A 539 -3.05 19.91 -29.70
C GLN A 539 -1.74 20.53 -29.20
N GLY A 540 -0.72 20.55 -30.06
CA GLY A 540 0.56 21.20 -29.80
C GLY A 540 1.23 20.66 -28.52
N ILE A 541 1.51 21.54 -27.54
CA ILE A 541 2.10 21.14 -26.25
C ILE A 541 1.22 20.19 -25.41
N CYS A 542 -0.06 20.04 -25.79
CA CYS A 542 -1.00 19.13 -25.15
C CYS A 542 -1.24 17.84 -25.93
N GLU A 543 -0.60 17.66 -27.09
CA GLU A 543 -0.65 16.40 -27.83
C GLU A 543 -0.30 15.22 -26.91
N GLY A 544 -0.99 14.09 -27.07
CA GLY A 544 -0.78 12.93 -26.20
C GLY A 544 -1.38 13.10 -24.79
N GLY A 545 -2.35 14.00 -24.58
CA GLY A 545 -2.96 14.29 -23.28
C GLY A 545 -2.27 15.39 -22.48
N GLY A 546 -1.10 15.85 -22.92
CA GLY A 546 -0.20 16.73 -22.20
C GLY A 546 0.57 16.00 -21.10
N ALA A 547 1.78 16.48 -20.81
CA ALA A 547 2.63 15.98 -19.73
C ALA A 547 3.66 17.04 -19.31
N GLY A 548 4.36 16.80 -18.21
CA GLY A 548 5.47 17.66 -17.77
C GLY A 548 5.03 19.08 -17.35
N PRO A 549 5.87 20.10 -17.57
CA PRO A 549 5.69 21.43 -17.00
C PRO A 549 4.43 22.17 -17.50
N HIS A 550 3.88 21.75 -18.64
CA HIS A 550 2.68 22.34 -19.24
C HIS A 550 1.39 21.59 -18.89
N TYR A 551 1.47 20.54 -18.07
CA TYR A 551 0.32 19.67 -17.82
C TYR A 551 -0.90 20.42 -17.26
N ARG A 552 -0.71 21.38 -16.34
CA ARG A 552 -1.83 22.17 -15.79
C ARG A 552 -2.56 22.96 -16.88
N GLU A 553 -1.82 23.57 -17.81
CA GLU A 553 -2.42 24.29 -18.93
C GLU A 553 -3.26 23.35 -19.81
N CYS A 554 -2.76 22.14 -20.08
CA CYS A 554 -3.49 21.14 -20.86
C CYS A 554 -4.73 20.61 -20.14
N TRP A 555 -4.63 20.41 -18.82
CA TRP A 555 -5.77 20.09 -17.97
C TRP A 555 -6.86 21.18 -18.04
N ASP A 556 -6.47 22.45 -17.92
CA ASP A 556 -7.42 23.57 -17.92
C ASP A 556 -8.15 23.71 -19.27
N ARG A 557 -7.45 23.47 -20.39
CA ARG A 557 -8.08 23.39 -21.73
C ARG A 557 -9.08 22.24 -21.81
N TYR A 558 -8.68 21.04 -21.36
CA TYR A 558 -9.56 19.87 -21.32
C TYR A 558 -10.80 20.16 -20.48
N ARG A 559 -10.60 20.64 -19.25
CA ARG A 559 -11.70 20.93 -18.32
C ARG A 559 -12.64 21.99 -18.88
N THR A 560 -12.11 23.06 -19.45
CA THR A 560 -12.92 24.12 -20.09
C THR A 560 -13.82 23.56 -21.19
N TRP A 561 -13.28 22.71 -22.05
CA TRP A 561 -14.05 22.06 -23.11
C TRP A 561 -15.11 21.09 -22.56
N THR A 562 -14.76 20.26 -21.57
CA THR A 562 -15.72 19.29 -20.98
C THR A 562 -16.91 19.96 -20.28
N LEU A 563 -16.82 21.24 -19.93
CA LEU A 563 -17.92 21.99 -19.32
C LEU A 563 -18.90 22.57 -20.35
N THR A 564 -18.58 22.52 -21.64
CA THR A 564 -19.42 23.08 -22.72
C THR A 564 -20.66 22.24 -22.99
N ASP A 565 -21.72 22.89 -23.48
CA ASP A 565 -22.95 22.20 -23.89
C ASP A 565 -22.73 21.26 -25.08
N ASP A 566 -21.78 21.58 -25.95
CA ASP A 566 -21.40 20.75 -27.10
C ASP A 566 -20.79 19.41 -26.65
N TYR A 567 -19.80 19.46 -25.75
CA TYR A 567 -19.25 18.24 -25.14
C TYR A 567 -20.37 17.40 -24.49
N LYS A 568 -21.22 18.02 -23.67
CA LYS A 568 -22.31 17.31 -22.97
C LYS A 568 -23.30 16.68 -23.95
N ALA A 569 -23.63 17.37 -25.04
CA ALA A 569 -24.51 16.83 -26.07
C ALA A 569 -23.89 15.62 -26.78
N GLN A 570 -22.61 15.68 -27.14
CA GLN A 570 -21.89 14.56 -27.74
C GLN A 570 -21.76 13.39 -26.77
N MET A 571 -21.44 13.66 -25.50
CA MET A 571 -21.31 12.63 -24.48
C MET A 571 -22.65 11.93 -24.21
N ARG A 572 -23.78 12.66 -24.21
CA ARG A 572 -25.13 12.06 -24.13
C ARG A 572 -25.41 11.11 -25.28
N ALA A 573 -24.93 11.40 -26.49
CA ALA A 573 -25.07 10.50 -27.63
C ALA A 573 -24.22 9.23 -27.42
N ILE A 574 -22.98 9.37 -26.93
CA ILE A 574 -22.07 8.24 -26.67
C ILE A 574 -22.63 7.31 -25.58
N VAL A 575 -23.12 7.84 -24.45
CA VAL A 575 -23.66 6.99 -23.36
C VAL A 575 -24.95 6.25 -23.75
N ALA A 576 -25.66 6.75 -24.76
CA ALA A 576 -26.88 6.12 -25.26
C ALA A 576 -26.60 4.93 -26.20
N GLU A 577 -25.34 4.74 -26.61
CA GLU A 577 -24.94 3.59 -27.43
C GLU A 577 -25.15 2.28 -26.64
N PRO A 578 -25.71 1.23 -27.26
CA PRO A 578 -25.97 -0.04 -26.57
C PRO A 578 -24.72 -0.70 -25.97
N ASP A 579 -23.55 -0.47 -26.58
CA ASP A 579 -22.26 -1.04 -26.18
C ASP A 579 -21.41 -0.04 -25.37
N PHE A 580 -21.99 1.04 -24.83
CA PHE A 580 -21.24 2.07 -24.10
C PHE A 580 -20.37 1.50 -22.95
N THR A 581 -20.83 0.43 -22.29
CA THR A 581 -20.09 -0.22 -21.20
C THR A 581 -18.96 -1.13 -21.69
N ALA A 582 -19.01 -1.61 -22.94
CA ALA A 582 -17.99 -2.48 -23.50
C ALA A 582 -16.69 -1.70 -23.78
N ALA A 583 -15.54 -2.25 -23.37
CA ALA A 583 -14.22 -1.61 -23.52
C ALA A 583 -14.14 -0.16 -22.98
N ASN A 584 -15.00 0.17 -22.02
CA ASN A 584 -14.95 1.43 -21.29
C ASN A 584 -14.29 1.19 -19.94
N TYR A 585 -13.10 1.75 -19.72
CA TYR A 585 -12.39 1.62 -18.45
C TYR A 585 -12.97 2.52 -17.35
N PHE A 586 -13.98 3.32 -17.67
CA PHE A 586 -14.62 4.25 -16.74
C PHE A 586 -13.65 5.16 -15.97
N SER A 587 -12.59 5.57 -16.66
CA SER A 587 -11.59 6.55 -16.23
C SER A 587 -10.93 7.14 -17.48
N THR A 588 -10.62 8.44 -17.45
CA THR A 588 -9.82 9.07 -18.52
C THR A 588 -8.32 8.89 -18.34
N GLU A 589 -7.86 8.42 -17.17
CA GLU A 589 -6.45 8.33 -16.77
C GLU A 589 -5.66 9.66 -16.85
N ARG A 590 -6.37 10.78 -17.02
CA ARG A 590 -5.80 12.12 -16.86
C ARG A 590 -5.62 12.39 -15.37
N ARG A 591 -4.43 12.81 -14.95
CA ARG A 591 -4.20 13.25 -13.56
C ARG A 591 -5.05 14.49 -13.25
N VAL A 592 -6.02 14.39 -12.37
CA VAL A 592 -6.87 15.48 -11.90
C VAL A 592 -6.15 16.24 -10.78
N PRO A 593 -6.10 17.57 -10.82
CA PRO A 593 -5.43 18.35 -9.78
C PRO A 593 -6.26 18.41 -8.50
N ILE A 594 -5.61 18.42 -7.34
CA ILE A 594 -6.29 18.34 -6.03
C ILE A 594 -7.16 19.55 -5.70
N ASP A 595 -6.92 20.71 -6.30
CA ASP A 595 -7.76 21.90 -6.16
C ASP A 595 -9.13 21.74 -6.84
N GLU A 596 -9.27 20.78 -7.76
CA GLU A 596 -10.56 20.37 -8.33
C GLU A 596 -11.17 19.21 -7.56
N LEU A 597 -10.36 18.22 -7.15
CA LEU A 597 -10.87 17.04 -6.44
C LEU A 597 -11.32 17.32 -5.00
N GLY A 598 -10.64 18.23 -4.30
CA GLY A 598 -10.90 18.49 -2.88
C GLY A 598 -10.71 17.29 -1.96
N THR A 599 -9.98 16.24 -2.40
CA THR A 599 -9.69 15.06 -1.58
C THR A 599 -8.60 15.32 -0.55
N ASN A 600 -8.38 14.37 0.37
CA ASN A 600 -7.30 14.47 1.34
C ASN A 600 -5.94 14.63 0.62
N THR A 601 -5.30 15.77 0.85
CA THR A 601 -4.12 16.19 0.08
C THR A 601 -2.92 15.27 0.28
N CYS A 602 -2.81 14.60 1.43
CA CYS A 602 -1.67 13.73 1.76
C CYS A 602 -1.55 12.54 0.80
N SER A 603 -2.66 12.16 0.14
CA SER A 603 -2.66 11.13 -0.90
C SER A 603 -2.04 11.57 -2.22
N ALA A 604 -1.87 12.88 -2.46
CA ALA A 604 -1.40 13.40 -3.74
C ALA A 604 0.00 14.03 -3.68
N ILE A 605 0.59 14.16 -2.49
CA ILE A 605 1.86 14.87 -2.29
C ILE A 605 3.01 13.97 -1.78
N ALA A 606 2.88 12.65 -2.00
CA ALA A 606 3.92 11.66 -1.72
C ALA A 606 5.25 12.04 -2.38
N THR A 607 6.38 11.79 -1.70
CA THR A 607 7.71 12.18 -2.21
C THR A 607 8.53 11.01 -2.76
N ASN A 608 8.09 9.77 -2.55
CA ASN A 608 8.92 8.60 -2.90
C ASN A 608 9.21 8.46 -4.42
N GLY A 609 8.39 9.09 -5.28
CA GLY A 609 8.57 9.12 -6.73
C GLY A 609 9.26 10.38 -7.28
N LEU A 610 9.91 11.17 -6.43
CA LEU A 610 10.60 12.40 -6.86
C LEU A 610 12.06 12.16 -7.24
N ARG A 611 12.71 13.19 -7.80
CA ARG A 611 14.14 13.14 -8.13
C ARG A 611 14.96 12.98 -6.86
N GLY A 612 15.88 12.01 -6.85
CA GLY A 612 16.72 11.68 -5.70
C GLY A 612 16.03 10.82 -4.65
N ASP A 613 14.74 10.47 -4.82
CA ASP A 613 14.01 9.60 -3.91
C ASP A 613 13.98 8.14 -4.40
N ILE A 614 13.46 7.27 -3.55
CA ILE A 614 13.60 5.81 -3.68
C ILE A 614 13.12 5.24 -5.02
N TRP A 615 12.04 5.79 -5.59
CA TRP A 615 11.42 5.35 -6.84
C TRP A 615 11.79 6.24 -8.04
N ASP A 616 12.88 7.01 -7.98
CA ASP A 616 13.33 7.91 -9.06
C ASP A 616 13.33 7.19 -10.42
N ASN A 617 13.96 6.02 -10.52
CA ASN A 617 14.01 5.27 -11.79
C ASN A 617 12.68 4.64 -12.23
N PHE A 618 11.62 4.69 -11.42
CA PHE A 618 10.30 4.14 -11.73
C PHE A 618 9.23 5.21 -11.98
N THR A 619 9.67 6.45 -12.09
CA THR A 619 8.82 7.62 -12.29
C THR A 619 9.42 8.48 -13.41
N SER A 620 8.62 9.01 -14.32
CA SER A 620 9.11 9.74 -15.49
C SER A 620 9.57 11.15 -15.15
N ASP A 621 10.48 11.70 -15.94
CA ASP A 621 10.86 13.11 -15.87
C ASP A 621 9.65 14.05 -16.08
N SER A 622 8.71 13.65 -16.94
CA SER A 622 7.42 14.32 -17.13
C SER A 622 6.57 14.35 -15.85
N TYR A 623 6.44 13.24 -15.11
CA TYR A 623 5.73 13.23 -13.83
C TYR A 623 6.42 14.16 -12.82
N LYS A 624 7.74 14.05 -12.67
CA LYS A 624 8.49 14.84 -11.69
C LYS A 624 8.58 16.33 -12.06
N SER A 625 8.10 16.74 -13.23
CA SER A 625 8.06 18.14 -13.67
C SER A 625 6.64 18.73 -13.71
N LEU A 626 5.63 18.00 -13.22
CA LEU A 626 4.27 18.56 -13.13
C LEU A 626 4.28 19.82 -12.25
N PRO A 627 3.64 20.91 -12.70
CA PRO A 627 3.58 22.16 -11.96
C PRO A 627 2.71 22.00 -10.70
N PRO A 628 2.80 22.91 -9.71
CA PRO A 628 1.87 22.86 -8.58
C PRO A 628 0.44 23.19 -9.04
N PRO A 629 -0.59 22.45 -8.57
CA PRO A 629 -2.00 22.86 -8.68
C PRO A 629 -2.31 24.09 -7.82
N GLY A 630 -3.54 24.60 -7.89
CA GLY A 630 -4.02 25.67 -7.02
C GLY A 630 -4.01 25.29 -5.52
N PRO A 631 -4.12 26.29 -4.63
CA PRO A 631 -4.16 26.03 -3.19
C PRO A 631 -5.48 25.40 -2.76
N VAL A 632 -5.43 24.58 -1.70
CA VAL A 632 -6.57 23.88 -1.11
C VAL A 632 -6.81 24.31 0.34
N THR A 633 -8.02 24.07 0.86
CA THR A 633 -8.37 24.34 2.25
C THR A 633 -8.07 23.15 3.15
N VAL A 634 -7.28 23.36 4.21
CA VAL A 634 -6.97 22.37 5.26
C VAL A 634 -7.43 22.87 6.62
N HIS A 635 -7.67 21.95 7.57
CA HIS A 635 -8.24 22.28 8.88
C HIS A 635 -7.34 21.84 10.02
N HIS A 636 -7.19 22.71 11.02
CA HIS A 636 -6.48 22.38 12.24
C HIS A 636 -7.21 21.25 13.02
N PRO A 637 -6.51 20.19 13.48
CA PRO A 637 -7.16 18.96 13.94
C PRO A 637 -7.81 19.05 15.34
N VAL A 638 -7.67 20.19 16.02
CA VAL A 638 -8.28 20.48 17.33
C VAL A 638 -9.25 21.65 17.25
N SER A 639 -8.84 22.76 16.65
CA SER A 639 -9.69 23.96 16.59
C SER A 639 -10.65 23.95 15.42
N GLY A 640 -10.42 23.14 14.37
CA GLY A 640 -11.20 23.15 13.13
C GLY A 640 -10.94 24.36 12.22
N ALA A 641 -10.08 25.29 12.65
CA ALA A 641 -9.75 26.50 11.91
C ALA A 641 -9.23 26.17 10.50
N ALA A 642 -9.83 26.80 9.50
CA ALA A 642 -9.45 26.64 8.10
C ALA A 642 -8.19 27.46 7.78
N SER A 643 -7.32 26.90 6.94
CA SER A 643 -6.14 27.57 6.38
C SER A 643 -5.89 27.09 4.95
N SER A 644 -5.05 27.82 4.21
CA SER A 644 -4.70 27.48 2.83
C SER A 644 -3.40 26.69 2.79
N PHE A 645 -3.36 25.62 1.99
CA PHE A 645 -2.17 24.84 1.71
C PHE A 645 -1.88 24.85 0.20
N GLN A 646 -0.63 25.13 -0.16
CA GLN A 646 -0.14 25.12 -1.54
C GLN A 646 0.68 23.86 -1.76
N SER A 647 0.31 23.04 -2.75
CA SER A 647 1.14 21.90 -3.16
C SER A 647 2.52 22.42 -3.62
N PRO A 648 3.62 21.78 -3.23
CA PRO A 648 4.95 22.19 -3.69
C PRO A 648 5.24 21.92 -5.18
N GLY A 649 4.39 21.15 -5.88
CA GLY A 649 4.60 20.76 -7.28
C GLY A 649 5.69 19.69 -7.44
N ASN A 650 6.40 19.70 -8.57
CA ASN A 650 7.38 18.68 -8.95
C ASN A 650 6.79 17.26 -9.06
N GLY A 651 5.55 17.13 -9.54
CA GLY A 651 4.80 15.86 -9.53
C GLY A 651 3.71 15.77 -8.47
N ARG A 652 3.84 16.54 -7.38
CA ARG A 652 2.89 16.52 -6.27
C ARG A 652 1.63 17.35 -6.55
N GLY A 653 0.49 16.81 -6.14
CA GLY A 653 -0.81 17.49 -6.15
C GLY A 653 -1.77 17.00 -7.24
N TYR A 654 -1.54 15.80 -7.79
CA TYR A 654 -2.45 15.22 -8.77
C TYR A 654 -2.79 13.77 -8.44
N LEU A 655 -3.97 13.34 -8.85
CA LEU A 655 -4.46 11.97 -8.71
C LEU A 655 -5.17 11.57 -9.99
N ARG A 656 -5.04 10.32 -10.41
CA ARG A 656 -5.91 9.79 -11.47
C ARG A 656 -7.34 9.59 -10.93
N PRO A 657 -8.38 9.69 -11.78
CA PRO A 657 -9.72 9.26 -11.44
C PRO A 657 -9.69 7.77 -11.09
N ALA A 658 -10.39 7.40 -10.01
CA ALA A 658 -10.68 5.99 -9.80
C ALA A 658 -11.54 5.48 -10.96
N SER A 659 -11.21 4.31 -11.51
CA SER A 659 -12.10 3.64 -12.45
C SER A 659 -13.40 3.26 -11.74
N LEU A 660 -14.53 3.42 -12.42
CA LEU A 660 -15.84 2.93 -11.96
C LEU A 660 -16.17 1.54 -12.49
N VAL A 661 -15.22 0.82 -13.10
CA VAL A 661 -15.42 -0.58 -13.47
C VAL A 661 -15.68 -1.39 -12.20
N SER A 662 -16.73 -2.21 -12.23
CA SER A 662 -17.13 -3.10 -11.15
C SER A 662 -17.41 -2.36 -9.84
N LEU A 663 -17.93 -1.13 -9.94
CA LEU A 663 -18.07 -0.21 -8.81
C LEU A 663 -18.88 -0.82 -7.67
N TRP A 664 -19.91 -1.62 -8.01
CA TRP A 664 -20.76 -2.36 -7.07
C TRP A 664 -19.98 -3.28 -6.13
N SER A 665 -18.83 -3.78 -6.55
CA SER A 665 -18.00 -4.72 -5.80
C SER A 665 -16.87 -4.05 -5.02
N THR A 666 -16.56 -2.78 -5.29
CA THR A 666 -15.36 -2.10 -4.77
C THR A 666 -15.59 -1.13 -3.63
N ALA A 667 -16.84 -0.97 -3.18
CA ALA A 667 -17.15 -0.19 -1.99
C ALA A 667 -16.48 -0.79 -0.72
N PRO A 668 -16.09 0.03 0.28
CA PRO A 668 -16.32 1.48 0.41
C PRO A 668 -15.52 2.36 -0.56
N TYR A 669 -15.80 3.66 -0.60
CA TYR A 669 -15.21 4.58 -1.59
C TYR A 669 -14.19 5.57 -1.01
N LEU A 670 -13.66 6.37 -1.95
CA LEU A 670 -12.43 7.16 -1.85
C LEU A 670 -11.18 6.28 -1.82
N LEU A 671 -10.02 6.93 -1.93
CA LEU A 671 -8.73 6.28 -2.05
C LEU A 671 -8.38 5.39 -0.85
N ASN A 672 -9.09 5.52 0.26
CA ASN A 672 -8.78 4.93 1.57
C ASN A 672 -10.00 4.26 2.24
N ASN A 673 -11.06 3.90 1.48
CA ASN A 673 -12.29 3.29 2.01
C ASN A 673 -13.00 4.10 3.12
N SER A 674 -12.80 5.42 3.17
CA SER A 674 -13.31 6.26 4.26
C SER A 674 -14.76 6.72 4.10
N VAL A 675 -15.35 6.59 2.91
CA VAL A 675 -16.77 6.87 2.64
C VAL A 675 -17.52 5.55 2.48
N GLY A 676 -18.53 5.32 3.33
CA GLY A 676 -19.19 4.03 3.51
C GLY A 676 -18.76 3.29 4.78
N TYR A 677 -17.59 3.64 5.34
CA TYR A 677 -17.07 3.04 6.56
C TYR A 677 -17.52 3.81 7.82
N ASP A 678 -18.24 3.14 8.72
CA ASP A 678 -18.76 3.76 9.96
C ASP A 678 -17.77 3.71 11.14
N GLY A 679 -16.56 3.18 10.92
CA GLY A 679 -15.58 3.00 11.97
C GLY A 679 -15.81 1.76 12.83
N TYR A 680 -15.04 1.70 13.90
CA TYR A 680 -15.00 0.60 14.88
C TYR A 680 -16.21 0.66 15.83
N SER A 681 -17.43 0.49 15.31
CA SER A 681 -18.55 0.14 16.20
C SER A 681 -18.35 -1.30 16.67
N GLY A 682 -18.57 -1.57 17.97
CA GLY A 682 -18.04 -2.73 18.71
C GLY A 682 -18.39 -4.15 18.21
N SER A 683 -19.07 -4.31 17.07
CA SER A 683 -19.26 -5.60 16.38
C SER A 683 -18.01 -6.08 15.62
N SER A 684 -17.15 -5.18 15.15
CA SER A 684 -15.92 -5.53 14.38
C SER A 684 -14.81 -6.20 15.22
N TYR A 685 -15.05 -6.34 16.53
CA TYR A 685 -14.21 -7.07 17.49
C TYR A 685 -14.85 -8.38 17.98
N SER A 686 -16.07 -8.76 17.56
CA SER A 686 -16.64 -10.07 17.94
C SER A 686 -16.27 -11.13 16.90
N GLY A 687 -15.10 -11.76 17.02
CA GLY A 687 -14.60 -12.77 16.07
C GLY A 687 -15.22 -14.17 16.22
N ASP A 688 -16.50 -14.27 16.58
CA ASP A 688 -17.23 -15.54 16.78
C ASP A 688 -18.52 -15.59 15.94
N GLN A 689 -18.42 -15.27 14.65
CA GLN A 689 -19.52 -15.44 13.70
C GLN A 689 -19.09 -16.37 12.58
N SER A 690 -19.92 -17.37 12.28
CA SER A 690 -19.76 -18.23 11.11
C SER A 690 -19.79 -17.37 9.85
N ALA A 691 -18.71 -17.39 9.07
CA ALA A 691 -18.66 -16.74 7.76
C ALA A 691 -19.25 -17.68 6.72
N SER A 692 -20.51 -17.48 6.33
CA SER A 692 -21.13 -18.18 5.20
C SER A 692 -21.90 -17.21 4.33
N CYS A 693 -21.92 -17.42 3.03
CA CYS A 693 -22.82 -16.73 2.11
C CYS A 693 -24.10 -17.58 1.87
N PRO A 694 -25.31 -16.97 1.96
CA PRO A 694 -25.58 -15.58 2.31
C PRO A 694 -25.28 -15.27 3.78
N ALA A 695 -24.81 -14.05 4.05
CA ALA A 695 -24.44 -13.62 5.40
C ALA A 695 -25.65 -13.49 6.33
N ALA A 696 -25.44 -13.68 7.64
CA ALA A 696 -26.48 -13.52 8.65
C ALA A 696 -26.96 -12.05 8.80
N ASP A 697 -26.06 -11.09 8.58
CA ASP A 697 -26.38 -9.66 8.50
C ASP A 697 -25.84 -9.11 7.17
N ILE A 698 -26.74 -8.62 6.31
CA ILE A 698 -26.40 -7.96 5.04
C ILE A 698 -25.54 -6.70 5.25
N ARG A 699 -25.56 -6.13 6.45
CA ARG A 699 -24.80 -4.92 6.78
C ARG A 699 -23.37 -5.21 7.22
N ASP A 700 -23.02 -6.48 7.37
CA ASP A 700 -21.67 -6.89 7.74
C ASP A 700 -20.69 -6.49 6.61
N PRO A 701 -19.80 -5.52 6.83
CA PRO A 701 -18.89 -5.04 5.79
C PRO A 701 -17.75 -6.03 5.51
N ASP A 702 -17.54 -7.03 6.38
CA ASP A 702 -16.43 -7.96 6.29
C ASP A 702 -16.83 -9.28 5.62
N MET A 703 -18.04 -9.35 5.06
CA MET A 703 -18.53 -10.51 4.30
C MET A 703 -18.49 -10.24 2.79
N PRO A 704 -18.01 -11.19 1.97
CA PRO A 704 -17.85 -10.98 0.53
C PRO A 704 -19.08 -11.33 -0.32
N CYS A 705 -20.23 -11.58 0.28
CA CYS A 705 -21.46 -11.97 -0.42
C CYS A 705 -22.00 -10.83 -1.29
N VAL A 706 -22.75 -11.18 -2.35
CA VAL A 706 -23.32 -10.21 -3.30
C VAL A 706 -24.16 -9.15 -2.57
N GLU A 707 -25.03 -9.57 -1.65
CA GLU A 707 -25.93 -8.68 -0.92
C GLU A 707 -25.18 -7.71 0.00
N ASN A 708 -24.10 -8.18 0.64
CA ASN A 708 -23.23 -7.36 1.50
C ASN A 708 -22.49 -6.31 0.67
N ARG A 709 -21.94 -6.69 -0.49
CA ARG A 709 -21.30 -5.75 -1.43
C ARG A 709 -22.29 -4.69 -1.92
N LEU A 710 -23.50 -5.08 -2.29
CA LEU A 710 -24.55 -4.15 -2.71
C LEU A 710 -25.01 -3.20 -1.61
N TYR A 711 -25.09 -3.68 -0.36
CA TYR A 711 -25.37 -2.82 0.79
C TYR A 711 -24.25 -1.78 0.97
N GLN A 712 -22.98 -2.19 0.89
CA GLN A 712 -21.86 -1.25 0.97
C GLN A 712 -21.82 -0.29 -0.23
N PHE A 713 -22.13 -0.76 -1.45
CA PHE A 713 -22.27 0.08 -2.64
C PHE A 713 -23.31 1.17 -2.41
N ASP A 714 -24.56 0.81 -2.04
CA ASP A 714 -25.66 1.75 -1.86
C ASP A 714 -25.32 2.79 -0.78
N LYS A 715 -24.82 2.33 0.36
CA LYS A 715 -24.40 3.22 1.44
C LYS A 715 -23.29 4.18 1.01
N SER A 716 -22.25 3.67 0.35
CA SER A 716 -21.08 4.46 -0.04
C SER A 716 -21.43 5.45 -1.15
N ILE A 717 -22.20 5.04 -2.16
CA ILE A 717 -22.57 5.92 -3.28
C ILE A 717 -23.52 7.02 -2.82
N ARG A 718 -24.43 6.71 -1.88
CA ARG A 718 -25.27 7.74 -1.25
C ARG A 718 -24.42 8.73 -0.48
N GLN A 719 -23.44 8.30 0.30
CA GLN A 719 -22.54 9.24 0.97
C GLN A 719 -21.67 10.06 -0.01
N MET A 720 -21.40 9.56 -1.21
CA MET A 720 -20.76 10.36 -2.26
C MET A 720 -21.68 11.47 -2.78
N LEU A 721 -22.96 11.16 -3.06
CA LEU A 721 -23.95 12.09 -3.65
C LEU A 721 -24.71 12.98 -2.63
N TRP A 722 -24.70 12.59 -1.35
CA TRP A 722 -25.22 13.37 -0.21
C TRP A 722 -24.09 13.53 0.82
N PRO A 723 -23.08 14.38 0.54
CA PRO A 723 -21.88 14.53 1.38
C PRO A 723 -22.18 14.93 2.83
N GLU A 724 -23.33 15.52 3.11
CA GLU A 724 -23.81 15.84 4.45
C GLU A 724 -24.07 14.60 5.33
N THR A 725 -24.28 13.44 4.71
CA THR A 725 -24.49 12.16 5.40
C THR A 725 -23.18 11.44 5.73
N ARG A 726 -22.03 11.93 5.21
CA ARG A 726 -20.71 11.38 5.54
C ARG A 726 -20.43 11.54 7.03
N ARG A 727 -19.63 10.62 7.58
CA ARG A 727 -19.10 10.70 8.93
C ARG A 727 -18.37 12.03 9.17
N ARG A 728 -18.64 12.68 10.31
CA ARG A 728 -18.01 13.95 10.73
C ARG A 728 -17.30 13.81 12.07
N ASP A 729 -16.22 14.55 12.25
CA ASP A 729 -15.53 14.71 13.54
C ASP A 729 -16.40 15.51 14.51
N THR A 730 -16.50 15.06 15.75
CA THR A 730 -17.26 15.75 16.82
C THR A 730 -16.36 16.35 17.89
N LEU A 731 -15.03 16.30 17.70
CA LEU A 731 -14.05 16.68 18.71
C LEU A 731 -13.28 17.96 18.36
N THR A 732 -13.51 18.53 17.18
CA THR A 732 -12.99 19.86 16.83
C THR A 732 -13.85 20.97 17.42
N THR A 733 -13.24 22.12 17.75
CA THR A 733 -13.97 23.29 18.25
C THR A 733 -14.92 23.86 17.19
N GLU A 734 -14.41 24.10 15.99
CA GLU A 734 -15.21 24.42 14.80
C GLU A 734 -15.45 23.14 13.98
N PRO A 735 -16.63 22.95 13.37
CA PRO A 735 -16.90 21.80 12.52
C PRO A 735 -15.94 21.72 11.33
N VAL A 736 -15.46 20.52 11.03
CA VAL A 736 -14.69 20.21 9.82
C VAL A 736 -15.54 19.38 8.84
N PRO A 737 -15.28 19.44 7.52
CA PRO A 737 -16.11 18.79 6.50
C PRO A 737 -15.78 17.28 6.35
N GLY A 738 -15.72 16.55 7.46
CA GLY A 738 -15.36 15.14 7.49
C GLY A 738 -14.84 14.71 8.87
N TYR A 739 -14.10 13.60 8.96
CA TYR A 739 -13.51 13.12 10.21
C TYR A 739 -11.97 13.07 10.17
N ILE A 740 -11.34 13.02 11.35
CA ILE A 740 -9.90 12.92 11.54
C ILE A 740 -9.56 11.56 12.16
N TYR A 741 -8.44 10.95 11.75
CA TYR A 741 -7.91 9.75 12.43
C TYR A 741 -7.42 10.10 13.84
N ARG A 742 -7.92 9.36 14.83
CA ARG A 742 -7.69 9.60 16.25
C ARG A 742 -7.44 8.29 16.99
N LEU A 743 -6.62 8.33 18.03
CA LEU A 743 -6.35 7.17 18.88
C LEU A 743 -7.64 6.65 19.53
N SER A 744 -7.89 5.34 19.42
CA SER A 744 -9.06 4.69 20.04
C SER A 744 -8.85 4.35 21.52
N ALA A 745 -7.60 4.37 21.98
CA ALA A 745 -7.16 4.17 23.36
C ALA A 745 -5.91 5.02 23.64
N PRO A 746 -5.57 5.31 24.92
CA PRO A 746 -4.28 5.90 25.27
C PRO A 746 -3.13 5.01 24.76
N ALA A 747 -2.13 5.62 24.14
CA ALA A 747 -1.05 4.88 23.51
C ALA A 747 0.32 5.55 23.66
N CYS A 748 1.37 4.75 23.54
CA CYS A 748 2.75 5.22 23.51
C CYS A 748 3.45 4.81 22.22
N LEU A 749 4.29 5.71 21.71
CA LEU A 749 5.31 5.34 20.73
C LEU A 749 6.43 4.62 21.49
N ILE A 750 6.57 3.33 21.22
CA ILE A 750 7.54 2.44 21.86
C ILE A 750 8.53 2.01 20.78
N VAL A 751 9.79 2.44 20.91
CA VAL A 751 10.90 2.00 20.05
C VAL A 751 11.82 1.13 20.91
N PRO A 752 11.75 -0.19 20.80
CA PRO A 752 12.59 -1.07 21.62
C PRO A 752 14.05 -0.90 21.32
N LYS A 753 14.85 -1.49 22.20
CA LYS A 753 16.30 -1.54 22.06
C LYS A 753 16.75 -1.98 20.66
N GLY A 754 16.12 -2.98 20.03
CA GLY A 754 16.51 -3.47 18.70
C GLY A 754 16.47 -2.40 17.61
N PHE A 755 15.49 -1.50 17.66
CA PHE A 755 15.30 -0.40 16.72
C PHE A 755 15.93 0.92 17.14
N ALA A 756 16.28 1.05 18.41
CA ALA A 756 16.94 2.25 18.86
C ALA A 756 18.26 2.43 18.07
N PRO A 757 18.59 3.65 17.64
CA PRO A 757 19.89 3.96 17.06
C PRO A 757 21.06 3.40 17.89
N ASP A 758 22.14 2.97 17.25
CA ASP A 758 23.35 2.48 17.93
C ASP A 758 23.83 3.37 19.09
N PRO A 759 23.85 4.70 18.96
CA PRO A 759 24.19 5.58 20.08
C PRO A 759 23.27 5.41 21.29
N ILE A 760 21.96 5.17 21.07
CA ILE A 760 21.00 4.91 22.14
C ILE A 760 21.21 3.50 22.72
N ARG A 761 21.33 2.48 21.87
CA ARG A 761 21.54 1.08 22.29
C ARG A 761 22.78 0.94 23.17
N ASN A 762 23.89 1.50 22.70
CA ASN A 762 25.21 1.35 23.34
C ASN A 762 25.33 2.18 24.64
N ASN A 763 24.47 3.18 24.83
CA ASN A 763 24.50 4.06 26.01
C ASN A 763 23.22 4.01 26.86
N ALA A 764 22.36 3.01 26.66
CA ALA A 764 21.05 2.89 27.31
C ALA A 764 21.08 3.13 28.82
N ARG A 765 22.03 2.52 29.55
CA ARG A 765 22.17 2.68 31.01
C ARG A 765 22.53 4.09 31.47
N LEU A 766 23.26 4.84 30.65
CA LEU A 766 23.59 6.24 30.93
C LEU A 766 22.39 7.12 30.60
N LEU A 767 21.78 6.91 29.43
CA LEU A 767 20.61 7.64 28.97
C LEU A 767 19.42 7.47 29.91
N SER A 768 19.19 6.26 30.43
CA SER A 768 18.12 6.00 31.38
C SER A 768 18.31 6.69 32.74
N ARG A 769 19.53 7.15 33.07
CA ARG A 769 19.79 7.96 34.28
C ARG A 769 19.54 9.44 34.06
N VAL A 770 19.84 9.96 32.87
CA VAL A 770 19.74 11.39 32.54
C VAL A 770 18.39 11.76 31.90
N ALA A 771 17.74 10.80 31.26
CA ALA A 771 16.44 10.92 30.61
C ALA A 771 15.58 9.67 30.85
N PRO A 772 15.26 9.33 32.12
CA PRO A 772 14.39 8.18 32.45
C PRO A 772 12.98 8.31 31.85
N TRP A 773 12.57 9.55 31.53
CA TRP A 773 11.32 9.89 30.86
C TRP A 773 11.29 9.50 29.37
N LEU A 774 12.43 9.09 28.80
CA LEU A 774 12.56 8.73 27.38
C LEU A 774 13.14 7.33 27.20
N VAL A 775 14.20 6.98 27.94
CA VAL A 775 14.95 5.73 27.74
C VAL A 775 14.88 4.87 29.00
N SER A 776 14.41 3.64 28.85
CA SER A 776 14.38 2.63 29.90
C SER A 776 15.76 1.96 30.07
N PRO A 777 16.08 1.35 31.23
CA PRO A 777 17.40 0.75 31.48
C PRO A 777 17.79 -0.39 30.52
N ASP A 778 16.79 -1.04 29.92
CA ASP A 778 16.90 -2.05 28.87
C ASP A 778 17.25 -1.46 27.48
N GLY A 779 17.13 -0.14 27.31
CA GLY A 779 17.37 0.57 26.05
C GLY A 779 16.12 0.86 25.22
N THR A 780 14.93 0.56 25.75
CA THR A 780 13.65 0.89 25.11
C THR A 780 13.37 2.39 25.21
N VAL A 781 13.08 3.03 24.08
CA VAL A 781 12.62 4.42 24.00
C VAL A 781 11.09 4.46 24.08
N ARG A 782 10.54 5.31 24.95
CA ARG A 782 9.10 5.47 25.17
C ARG A 782 8.74 6.94 25.07
N VAL A 783 7.80 7.26 24.19
CA VAL A 783 7.24 8.60 24.04
C VAL A 783 5.74 8.52 24.22
N GLY A 784 5.23 9.19 25.25
CA GLY A 784 3.83 9.13 25.65
C GLY A 784 3.67 9.18 27.17
N PRO A 785 2.44 8.98 27.67
CA PRO A 785 1.27 8.52 26.91
C PRO A 785 0.60 9.63 26.11
N PHE A 786 0.24 9.35 24.87
CA PHE A 786 -0.69 10.18 24.11
C PHE A 786 -2.11 9.83 24.56
N PRO A 787 -2.96 10.82 24.84
CA PRO A 787 -4.32 10.56 25.31
C PRO A 787 -5.16 9.91 24.23
N LYS A 788 -6.25 9.26 24.65
CA LYS A 788 -7.33 8.88 23.74
C LYS A 788 -7.75 10.11 22.91
N ASP A 789 -8.20 9.87 21.69
CA ASP A 789 -8.66 10.89 20.75
C ASP A 789 -7.58 11.86 20.20
N PHE A 790 -6.31 11.65 20.56
CA PHE A 790 -5.18 12.38 19.98
C PHE A 790 -5.17 12.24 18.45
N PRO A 791 -5.06 13.35 17.68
CA PRO A 791 -5.06 13.30 16.22
C PRO A 791 -3.76 12.67 15.71
N ILE A 792 -3.83 11.40 15.30
CA ILE A 792 -2.65 10.57 15.09
C ILE A 792 -1.73 11.15 14.01
N ASN A 793 -2.34 11.67 12.93
CA ASN A 793 -1.64 12.29 11.80
C ASN A 793 -0.88 13.56 12.17
N ALA A 794 -1.20 14.23 13.29
CA ALA A 794 -0.39 15.35 13.76
C ALA A 794 1.04 14.90 14.05
N LEU A 795 1.23 13.71 14.65
CA LEU A 795 2.57 13.18 14.93
C LEU A 795 3.22 12.58 13.69
N VAL A 796 2.53 11.67 12.98
CA VAL A 796 3.16 10.91 11.87
C VAL A 796 3.42 11.74 10.62
N ASN A 797 2.69 12.85 10.42
CA ASN A 797 2.98 13.76 9.32
C ASN A 797 4.11 14.76 9.64
N THR A 798 4.76 14.65 10.80
CA THR A 798 5.83 15.59 11.21
C THR A 798 7.06 15.41 10.32
N LYS A 799 7.44 16.47 9.62
CA LYS A 799 8.62 16.49 8.75
C LYS A 799 9.90 16.53 9.59
N LEU A 800 10.55 15.39 9.76
CA LEU A 800 11.79 15.32 10.56
C LEU A 800 13.03 15.76 9.76
N LEU A 801 13.07 15.48 8.47
CA LEU A 801 14.14 15.84 7.54
C LEU A 801 13.58 16.64 6.36
N PRO A 802 14.37 17.55 5.76
CA PRO A 802 13.95 18.21 4.53
C PRO A 802 13.87 17.21 3.38
N ASP A 803 13.01 17.50 2.41
CA ASP A 803 12.88 16.67 1.21
C ASP A 803 14.09 16.88 0.27
N ASN A 804 14.33 15.94 -0.64
CA ASN A 804 15.47 16.00 -1.56
C ASN A 804 15.47 17.23 -2.47
N ASP A 805 14.29 17.78 -2.76
CA ASP A 805 14.10 18.93 -3.64
C ASP A 805 14.02 20.28 -2.90
N GLU A 806 14.28 20.29 -1.58
CA GLU A 806 14.33 21.51 -0.77
C GLU A 806 15.78 22.01 -0.56
N PRO A 807 16.12 23.23 -1.01
CA PRO A 807 17.49 23.73 -0.97
C PRO A 807 17.97 24.21 0.41
N GLU A 808 17.09 24.34 1.41
CA GLU A 808 17.40 25.05 2.67
C GLU A 808 17.33 24.18 3.94
N MET A 809 18.26 23.22 4.06
CA MET A 809 18.50 22.47 5.32
C MET A 809 18.59 23.39 6.55
N LEU A 810 19.15 24.59 6.41
CA LEU A 810 19.25 25.56 7.51
C LEU A 810 17.87 26.04 8.00
N THR A 811 16.95 26.34 7.08
CA THR A 811 15.60 26.79 7.44
C THR A 811 14.82 25.69 8.15
N HIS A 812 14.95 24.45 7.66
CA HIS A 812 14.40 23.27 8.33
C HIS A 812 14.97 23.10 9.75
N LEU A 813 16.29 23.16 9.92
CA LEU A 813 16.95 23.07 11.23
C LEU A 813 16.52 24.20 12.18
N LEU A 814 16.31 25.42 11.68
CA LEU A 814 15.82 26.54 12.48
C LEU A 814 14.37 26.32 12.94
N ASN A 815 13.51 25.78 12.09
CA ASN A 815 12.12 25.44 12.46
C ASN A 815 12.09 24.33 13.52
N MET A 816 12.89 23.27 13.32
CA MET A 816 13.07 22.22 14.32
C MET A 816 13.61 22.77 15.65
N ALA A 817 14.59 23.67 15.61
CA ALA A 817 15.14 24.31 16.81
C ALA A 817 14.10 25.17 17.56
N LYS A 818 13.20 25.86 16.84
CA LYS A 818 12.10 26.63 17.44
C LYS A 818 11.04 25.74 18.09
N ALA A 819 10.74 24.58 17.48
CA ALA A 819 9.78 23.62 18.01
C ALA A 819 10.34 22.77 19.17
N SER A 820 11.66 22.57 19.21
CA SER A 820 12.35 21.69 20.16
C SER A 820 11.99 21.91 21.64
N PRO A 821 11.90 23.16 22.17
CA PRO A 821 11.51 23.37 23.56
C PRO A 821 10.12 22.83 23.90
N THR A 822 9.14 23.01 23.00
CA THR A 822 7.78 22.51 23.18
C THR A 822 7.76 20.99 23.08
N LEU A 823 8.38 20.42 22.04
CA LEU A 823 8.43 18.96 21.85
C LEU A 823 9.10 18.26 23.04
N LEU A 824 10.31 18.69 23.42
CA LEU A 824 11.04 18.13 24.55
C LEU A 824 10.32 18.38 25.88
N GLY A 825 9.70 19.56 26.04
CA GLY A 825 8.92 19.90 27.22
C GLY A 825 7.70 19.00 27.38
N ALA A 826 6.97 18.74 26.30
CA ALA A 826 5.83 17.83 26.28
C ALA A 826 6.27 16.39 26.57
N VAL A 827 7.24 15.85 25.82
CA VAL A 827 7.73 14.48 26.02
C VAL A 827 8.24 14.25 27.44
N ARG A 828 9.00 15.21 28.00
CA ARG A 828 9.48 15.13 29.38
C ARG A 828 8.35 15.15 30.41
N GLN A 829 7.30 15.94 30.18
CA GLN A 829 6.14 16.01 31.08
C GLN A 829 5.25 14.77 30.99
N LEU A 830 5.07 14.22 29.78
CA LEU A 830 4.34 12.96 29.58
C LEU A 830 5.04 11.80 30.31
N GLY A 831 6.38 11.82 30.32
CA GLY A 831 7.20 11.07 31.26
C GLY A 831 7.46 9.60 30.89
N GLY A 832 7.01 9.15 29.71
CA GLY A 832 7.19 7.76 29.29
C GLY A 832 6.37 6.76 30.12
N ARG A 833 5.26 7.22 30.70
CA ARG A 833 4.31 6.41 31.50
C ARG A 833 3.49 5.50 30.58
N CYS A 834 4.07 4.37 30.23
CA CYS A 834 3.60 3.49 29.15
C CYS A 834 3.38 2.04 29.60
N SER A 835 3.46 1.74 30.89
CA SER A 835 3.04 0.42 31.38
C SER A 835 1.53 0.25 31.19
N PRO A 836 1.02 -0.99 31.07
CA PRO A 836 -0.42 -1.25 31.00
C PRO A 836 -1.19 -0.63 32.17
N GLU A 837 -0.63 -0.67 33.38
CA GLU A 837 -1.24 -0.09 34.58
C GLU A 837 -1.25 1.44 34.53
N GLU A 838 -0.17 2.06 34.06
CA GLU A 838 -0.08 3.51 33.89
C GLU A 838 -1.07 4.02 32.84
N LEU A 839 -1.20 3.31 31.71
CA LEU A 839 -2.13 3.66 30.64
C LEU A 839 -3.59 3.47 31.04
N ALA A 840 -3.88 2.53 31.95
CA ALA A 840 -5.21 2.31 32.50
C ALA A 840 -5.58 3.31 33.61
N ASP A 841 -4.61 4.03 34.20
CA ASP A 841 -4.86 4.99 35.29
C ASP A 841 -5.55 6.27 34.77
N PRO A 842 -6.79 6.57 35.22
CA PRO A 842 -7.51 7.79 34.82
C PRO A 842 -6.75 9.08 35.15
N ALA A 843 -5.94 9.11 36.21
CA ALA A 843 -5.14 10.28 36.57
C ALA A 843 -4.01 10.52 35.56
N VAL A 844 -3.38 9.45 35.05
CA VAL A 844 -2.36 9.54 34.00
C VAL A 844 -2.98 10.01 32.68
N GLN A 845 -4.16 9.49 32.33
CA GLN A 845 -4.89 9.91 31.13
C GLN A 845 -5.27 11.41 31.18
N ALA A 846 -5.89 11.85 32.27
CA ALA A 846 -6.27 13.26 32.45
C ALA A 846 -5.04 14.20 32.45
N ASP A 847 -3.93 13.73 33.02
CA ASP A 847 -2.67 14.48 33.01
C ASP A 847 -2.07 14.56 31.59
N ALA A 848 -2.12 13.49 30.80
CA ALA A 848 -1.70 13.49 29.41
C ALA A 848 -2.51 14.48 28.56
N GLU A 849 -3.85 14.48 28.69
CA GLU A 849 -4.72 15.46 28.04
C GLU A 849 -4.37 16.90 28.41
N ARG A 850 -4.13 17.15 29.71
CA ARG A 850 -3.68 18.45 30.21
C ARG A 850 -2.35 18.86 29.60
N ILE A 851 -1.36 17.97 29.58
CA ILE A 851 -0.02 18.23 29.04
C ILE A 851 -0.09 18.55 27.55
N VAL A 852 -0.78 17.74 26.75
CA VAL A 852 -0.93 17.95 25.30
C VAL A 852 -1.53 19.34 25.03
N ARG A 853 -2.56 19.71 25.79
CA ARG A 853 -3.23 21.02 25.67
C ARG A 853 -2.35 22.19 26.13
N GLU A 854 -1.77 22.12 27.33
CA GLU A 854 -1.03 23.24 27.94
C GLU A 854 0.33 23.49 27.31
N THR A 855 0.95 22.45 26.73
CA THR A 855 2.22 22.61 26.01
C THR A 855 2.04 23.12 24.59
N GLY A 856 0.84 23.04 24.00
CA GLY A 856 0.62 23.33 22.58
C GLY A 856 1.30 22.29 21.68
N LEU A 857 1.35 21.02 22.11
CA LEU A 857 2.03 19.95 21.38
C LEU A 857 1.45 19.78 19.98
N VAL A 858 0.11 19.71 19.86
CA VAL A 858 -0.55 19.53 18.57
C VAL A 858 -0.26 20.70 17.63
N ASP A 859 -0.39 21.95 18.09
CA ASP A 859 -0.11 23.14 17.28
C ASP A 859 1.34 23.16 16.77
N THR A 860 2.28 22.74 17.63
CA THR A 860 3.71 22.62 17.26
C THR A 860 3.92 21.56 16.19
N LEU A 861 3.27 20.41 16.32
CA LEU A 861 3.34 19.33 15.33
C LEU A 861 2.72 19.73 14.00
N VAL A 862 1.56 20.41 14.02
CA VAL A 862 0.92 20.95 12.82
C VAL A 862 1.85 21.94 12.10
N GLY A 863 2.55 22.80 12.85
CA GLY A 863 3.53 23.73 12.29
C GLY A 863 4.77 23.07 11.66
N LEU A 864 5.03 21.80 11.97
CA LEU A 864 6.09 20.98 11.37
C LEU A 864 5.55 19.95 10.36
N SER A 865 4.25 19.96 10.08
CA SER A 865 3.61 18.92 9.28
C SER A 865 4.02 19.04 7.81
N LYS A 866 4.44 17.92 7.22
CA LYS A 866 4.64 17.77 5.78
C LYS A 866 3.31 17.82 5.02
N CYS A 867 2.26 17.26 5.62
CA CYS A 867 0.90 17.32 5.11
C CYS A 867 -0.09 17.75 6.19
N PRO A 868 -0.55 19.02 6.19
CA PRO A 868 -1.47 19.55 7.20
C PRO A 868 -2.95 19.24 6.92
N ASP A 869 -3.28 18.31 6.02
CA ASP A 869 -4.67 17.92 5.73
C ASP A 869 -5.09 16.69 6.53
N TYR A 870 -5.77 16.91 7.65
CA TYR A 870 -6.14 15.85 8.60
C TYR A 870 -7.51 15.23 8.36
N VAL A 871 -8.32 15.78 7.45
CA VAL A 871 -9.68 15.29 7.17
C VAL A 871 -9.61 14.20 6.10
N VAL A 872 -9.94 12.97 6.46
CA VAL A 872 -9.56 11.78 5.69
C VAL A 872 -10.61 11.31 4.68
N ASN A 873 -11.87 11.70 4.85
CA ASN A 873 -12.99 11.39 3.95
C ASN A 873 -13.41 12.59 3.07
N LYS A 874 -12.47 13.52 2.86
CA LYS A 874 -12.57 14.56 1.86
C LYS A 874 -12.51 13.95 0.46
N GLY A 875 -13.32 14.49 -0.45
CA GLY A 875 -13.38 14.10 -1.86
C GLY A 875 -14.32 15.04 -2.60
N HIS A 876 -14.39 14.92 -3.93
CA HIS A 876 -15.17 15.83 -4.73
C HIS A 876 -16.66 15.78 -4.34
N GLU A 877 -17.35 16.89 -4.57
CA GLU A 877 -18.80 17.01 -4.37
C GLU A 877 -19.55 17.05 -5.72
N PHE A 878 -18.90 16.67 -6.83
CA PHE A 878 -19.59 16.51 -8.12
C PHE A 878 -20.81 15.59 -7.98
N GLY A 879 -21.97 16.08 -8.40
CA GLY A 879 -23.25 15.38 -8.27
C GLY A 879 -24.03 15.71 -6.98
N ALA A 880 -23.45 16.43 -6.01
CA ALA A 880 -24.13 16.76 -4.76
C ALA A 880 -25.30 17.77 -4.94
N ASP A 881 -25.23 18.61 -5.96
CA ASP A 881 -26.23 19.61 -6.33
C ASP A 881 -27.35 19.07 -7.24
N LEU A 882 -27.23 17.81 -7.69
CA LEU A 882 -28.29 17.13 -8.44
C LEU A 882 -29.57 17.01 -7.61
N SER A 883 -30.71 16.95 -8.30
CA SER A 883 -31.98 16.61 -7.66
C SER A 883 -31.93 15.19 -7.10
N ASP A 884 -32.68 14.90 -6.03
CA ASP A 884 -32.73 13.54 -5.46
C ASP A 884 -33.13 12.51 -6.53
N THR A 885 -34.06 12.86 -7.42
CA THR A 885 -34.45 12.00 -8.55
C THR A 885 -33.29 11.71 -9.50
N ASP A 886 -32.48 12.71 -9.85
CA ASP A 886 -31.30 12.51 -10.72
C ASP A 886 -30.21 11.71 -10.00
N LYS A 887 -30.05 11.88 -8.68
CA LYS A 887 -29.12 11.08 -7.88
C LYS A 887 -29.52 9.60 -7.86
N GLU A 888 -30.80 9.30 -7.62
CA GLU A 888 -31.29 7.91 -7.68
C GLU A 888 -31.18 7.31 -9.09
N ALA A 889 -31.48 8.10 -10.14
CA ALA A 889 -31.28 7.68 -11.52
C ALA A 889 -29.81 7.36 -11.81
N LEU A 890 -28.88 8.22 -11.35
CA LEU A 890 -27.44 8.00 -11.49
C LEU A 890 -27.00 6.73 -10.74
N ILE A 891 -27.44 6.51 -9.50
CA ILE A 891 -27.14 5.29 -8.74
C ILE A 891 -27.62 4.05 -9.50
N SER A 892 -28.84 4.11 -10.04
CA SER A 892 -29.42 3.03 -10.84
C SER A 892 -28.50 2.67 -12.00
N PHE A 893 -27.98 3.65 -12.76
CA PHE A 893 -27.03 3.39 -13.85
C PHE A 893 -25.65 2.91 -13.35
N LEU A 894 -25.10 3.52 -12.30
CA LEU A 894 -23.79 3.16 -11.77
C LEU A 894 -23.70 1.71 -11.27
N MET A 895 -24.83 1.09 -10.95
CA MET A 895 -24.91 -0.32 -10.60
C MET A 895 -24.66 -1.27 -11.80
N GLU A 896 -24.75 -0.78 -13.05
CA GLU A 896 -24.40 -1.55 -14.26
C GLU A 896 -22.90 -1.61 -14.54
N LEU A 897 -22.14 -0.72 -13.90
CA LEU A 897 -20.71 -0.53 -14.15
C LEU A 897 -19.86 -1.45 -13.28
#